data_AF-A0A8J4X2J3-F1
#
_entry.id   AF-A0A8J4X2J3-F1
#
_cell.length_a   1.000
_cell.length_b   1.000
_cell.length_c   1.000
_cell.angle_alpha   90.00
_cell.angle_beta   90.00
_cell.angle_gamma   90.00
#
_symmetry.space_group_name_H-M   'P 1'
#
loop_
_entity.id
_entity.type
_entity.pdbx_description
1 polymer ?
#
loop_
_entity_poly.entity_id
_entity_poly.type
_entity_poly.pdbx_seq_one_letter_code
_entity_poly.pdbx_strand_id
1 'polypeptide(L)'
;CAEEVDLNVVFQAAATGDVNSLTATIREDPSILECCDSEGSTLLMHAVSGRQVDTVKLLLKMGASINTQDACGRTSLSLATYLGWLEGCVCLLRNGAKQNIPDKNGRLPLHAATAEVDLRLMAVLLQQSTLCEINHQDNEGMTALHWASFHNRPEHVQALLQKGADPTLVDKDFKTALHWAVQSGSRFMCSLILDHHLGSTVINYDDENGKTCVHIAAAAGFSDIIYELARVPETNLQALDVDERTPLHWAAAAGKEECVQALLQLGVEAGPRDINENTPLTYAMYCGHTACIKLLSANSRPESTRQLLSQSTDAAIRKEGKFRVLNHIFSCKKKKELHAARQRDLSRERRLQEETSEVDDIITMFDCIVEPPVKEDSRKQPDEPDRFEEPTPRDHKSLPPIRTQSLPPITLGNSLLTNLHNASHRTVSGQISHLAHRSQKSKSEHDLFDSKTKTQKATGPSWKSESSQLRNHKALLSSPSDRMLLHETPSPIDVLCSNHAPYIQRNDQVANTHLGPLRMRDSALTRNSLAPIRDHCTHRYPPLKPKNLKCIAHQDGTSISNKLNCSWDPGTRDPILNTSYTLHASSTLHFNATSYKYLTSNQTVTLNIFPNHMMLTVWVVAQNKLGSVTSDKLFEDAEYFVKPNPPANVRIIPDSGFYKSLIVNWTHPIHETAFKVKYHIRYCKAGSSVWQEIPQNLTEAYIESFRLQFLQPYTDYVVQVRCTHHKGLGYWSDWSPNSTARTPEAPPSGKPALWRVYEEDTVVKLIWKDPVEPNGKILGYDLKIDEDGRSERHFITSKEYRLTLKGENTVVEITANNLVGVSLPTALSIPRLGTRLPRVEQVNYSTSDELLWVTWLPVAPPPRRQRGPPEYVIELVSVSNKEIAWQRVPSSVSTVSFKDLEPFKRYNISVYPIYRFINFSLPGTPGSVQAYLQEQAPLRGPVVNVTATGRNIAQLKWDEIPIDDQRGFITNYTIIYKTGNKEQHIVVFPTANTYTWKLTGLDGNSHYVVSIMVSNQKGSVRGPSSNFYTKKYDDGEIDVIVVVVCLSFLFLVLFIMFIIIRKNELIKRRFWPQVPDPSHSTIANWSPDCPNK
;
A
#
# COMPACT_ATOMS: atom_id res chain seq x y z
N CYS A 1 27.78 26.09 54.09
CA CYS A 1 26.82 26.52 53.04
C CYS A 1 27.10 25.65 51.83
N ALA A 2 26.07 25.10 51.19
CA ALA A 2 26.20 24.78 49.78
C ALA A 2 26.00 26.10 49.02
N GLU A 3 26.75 26.32 47.95
CA GLU A 3 26.50 27.43 47.04
C GLU A 3 25.31 27.04 46.15
N GLU A 4 24.38 27.95 45.89
CA GLU A 4 23.32 27.70 44.92
C GLU A 4 23.96 27.62 43.54
N VAL A 5 23.80 26.47 42.86
CA VAL A 5 24.35 26.26 41.52
C VAL A 5 23.61 27.18 40.55
N ASP A 6 24.28 28.21 40.04
CA ASP A 6 23.71 29.11 39.04
C ASP A 6 23.45 28.34 37.75
N LEU A 7 22.19 27.98 37.54
CA LEU A 7 21.74 27.22 36.38
C LEU A 7 22.10 27.92 35.05
N ASN A 8 22.21 29.25 35.02
CA ASN A 8 22.62 29.99 33.83
C ASN A 8 24.06 29.65 33.41
N VAL A 9 24.97 29.48 34.39
CA VAL A 9 26.34 29.03 34.13
C VAL A 9 26.35 27.59 33.59
N VAL A 10 25.43 26.73 34.05
CA VAL A 10 25.32 25.36 33.55
C VAL A 10 24.73 25.29 32.13
N PHE A 11 23.69 26.09 31.83
CA PHE A 11 23.15 26.24 30.47
C PHE A 11 24.22 26.80 29.52
N GLN A 12 24.97 27.82 29.95
CA GLN A 12 26.07 28.38 29.16
C GLN A 12 27.22 27.38 28.97
N ALA A 13 27.54 26.53 29.96
CA ALA A 13 28.50 25.43 29.80
C ALA A 13 28.01 24.40 28.77
N ALA A 14 26.71 24.10 28.72
CA ALA A 14 26.12 23.23 27.71
C ALA A 14 26.23 23.80 26.29
N ALA A 15 25.96 25.09 26.10
CA ALA A 15 26.07 25.78 24.81
C ALA A 15 27.54 25.96 24.34
N THR A 16 28.45 26.31 25.26
CA THR A 16 29.88 26.50 24.94
C THR A 16 30.67 25.19 24.81
N GLY A 17 30.14 24.09 25.35
CA GLY A 17 30.73 22.75 25.22
C GLY A 17 31.72 22.37 26.33
N ASP A 18 31.61 22.94 27.53
CA ASP A 18 32.45 22.53 28.67
C ASP A 18 31.96 21.22 29.31
N VAL A 19 32.30 20.13 28.65
CA VAL A 19 32.10 18.74 29.08
C VAL A 19 32.63 18.48 30.50
N ASN A 20 33.68 19.18 30.95
CA ASN A 20 34.29 18.93 32.26
C ASN A 20 33.46 19.56 33.38
N SER A 21 33.11 20.85 33.25
CA SER A 21 32.25 21.52 34.24
C SER A 21 30.87 20.88 34.32
N LEU A 22 30.28 20.49 33.18
CA LEU A 22 29.01 19.75 33.13
C LEU A 22 29.09 18.39 33.81
N THR A 23 30.17 17.61 33.61
CA THR A 23 30.30 16.30 34.27
C THR A 23 30.64 16.38 35.75
N ALA A 24 31.10 17.54 36.24
CA ALA A 24 31.18 17.81 37.67
C ALA A 24 29.79 18.11 38.24
N THR A 25 29.10 19.15 37.76
CA THR A 25 27.82 19.60 38.32
C THR A 25 26.72 18.52 38.25
N ILE A 26 26.59 17.81 37.12
CA ILE A 26 25.58 16.74 36.95
C ILE A 26 25.88 15.51 37.84
N ARG A 27 27.11 15.34 38.34
CA ARG A 27 27.44 14.30 39.34
C ARG A 27 27.13 14.72 40.77
N GLU A 28 27.17 16.01 41.06
CA GLU A 28 26.84 16.56 42.37
C GLU A 28 25.32 16.69 42.55
N ASP A 29 24.60 17.13 41.51
CA ASP A 29 23.14 17.08 41.44
C ASP A 29 22.63 16.60 40.06
N PRO A 30 22.21 15.32 39.95
CA PRO A 30 21.60 14.79 38.73
C PRO A 30 20.26 15.41 38.34
N SER A 31 19.57 16.14 39.24
CA SER A 31 18.25 16.74 38.95
C SER A 31 18.33 17.88 37.92
N ILE A 32 19.52 18.49 37.78
CA ILE A 32 19.86 19.50 36.77
C ILE A 32 19.53 19.05 35.33
N LEU A 33 19.51 17.74 35.06
CA LEU A 33 19.15 17.19 33.73
C LEU A 33 17.68 17.42 33.33
N GLU A 34 16.78 17.57 34.29
CA GLU A 34 15.34 17.84 34.08
C GLU A 34 15.00 19.33 34.32
N CYS A 35 15.98 20.17 34.67
CA CYS A 35 15.80 21.61 34.78
C CYS A 35 15.70 22.29 33.40
N CYS A 36 14.94 23.38 33.36
CA CYS A 36 14.75 24.23 32.19
C CYS A 36 14.89 25.72 32.55
N ASP A 37 15.20 26.55 31.55
CA ASP A 37 15.21 28.01 31.68
C ASP A 37 13.79 28.63 31.62
N SER A 38 13.71 29.97 31.57
CA SER A 38 12.44 30.72 31.46
C SER A 38 11.65 30.37 30.19
N GLU A 39 12.34 29.99 29.12
CA GLU A 39 11.76 29.57 27.84
C GLU A 39 11.50 28.05 27.79
N GLY A 40 11.60 27.34 28.92
CA GLY A 40 11.40 25.89 28.98
C GLY A 40 12.51 25.09 28.29
N SER A 41 13.64 25.70 27.95
CA SER A 41 14.74 25.02 27.26
C SER A 41 15.57 24.19 28.23
N THR A 42 15.77 22.92 27.91
CA THR A 42 16.58 21.99 28.72
C THR A 42 18.08 22.15 28.45
N LEU A 43 18.93 21.60 29.34
CA LEU A 43 20.39 21.48 29.13
C LEU A 43 20.74 20.91 27.73
N LEU A 44 19.95 19.95 27.26
CA LEU A 44 20.11 19.32 25.94
C LEU A 44 19.80 20.28 24.79
N MET A 45 18.83 21.18 24.96
CA MET A 45 18.49 22.21 23.97
C MET A 45 19.58 23.29 23.89
N HIS A 46 20.17 23.70 25.02
CA HIS A 46 21.33 24.60 25.02
C HIS A 46 22.54 24.00 24.29
N ALA A 47 22.83 22.71 24.50
CA ALA A 47 23.85 21.99 23.73
C ALA A 47 23.53 21.88 22.23
N VAL A 48 22.24 21.89 21.84
CA VAL A 48 21.80 21.94 20.44
C VAL A 48 21.97 23.34 19.84
N SER A 49 21.59 24.40 20.56
CA SER A 49 21.80 25.80 20.15
C SER A 49 23.28 26.10 19.92
N GLY A 50 24.15 25.60 20.81
CA GLY A 50 25.61 25.67 20.64
C GLY A 50 26.20 24.73 19.57
N ARG A 51 25.38 23.90 18.92
CA ARG A 51 25.79 22.85 17.95
C ARG A 51 26.88 21.91 18.48
N GLN A 52 26.84 21.59 19.78
CA GLN A 52 27.88 20.81 20.48
C GLN A 52 27.58 19.30 20.40
N VAL A 53 28.04 18.62 19.34
CA VAL A 53 27.76 17.19 19.08
C VAL A 53 28.12 16.31 20.29
N ASP A 54 29.29 16.53 20.90
CA ASP A 54 29.81 15.68 21.97
C ASP A 54 29.16 15.96 23.33
N THR A 55 28.75 17.21 23.59
CA THR A 55 27.88 17.55 24.73
C THR A 55 26.51 16.91 24.58
N VAL A 56 25.90 16.95 23.39
CA VAL A 56 24.63 16.24 23.10
C VAL A 56 24.78 14.73 23.35
N LYS A 57 25.87 14.10 22.87
CA LYS A 57 26.15 12.68 23.18
C LYS A 57 26.29 12.43 24.69
N LEU A 58 27.00 13.30 25.42
CA LEU A 58 27.18 13.17 26.86
C LEU A 58 25.85 13.24 27.61
N LEU A 59 25.06 14.28 27.39
CA LEU A 59 23.82 14.54 28.13
C LEU A 59 22.80 13.41 27.92
N LEU A 60 22.67 12.92 26.68
CA LEU A 60 21.84 11.75 26.37
C LEU A 60 22.34 10.48 27.09
N LYS A 61 23.66 10.31 27.21
CA LYS A 61 24.28 9.18 27.91
C LYS A 61 24.18 9.28 29.44
N MET A 62 23.98 10.48 29.98
CA MET A 62 23.64 10.74 31.38
C MET A 62 22.13 10.62 31.67
N GLY A 63 21.29 10.52 30.64
CA GLY A 63 19.85 10.28 30.77
C GLY A 63 18.92 11.45 30.39
N ALA A 64 19.45 12.54 29.82
CA ALA A 64 18.67 13.73 29.49
C ALA A 64 17.45 13.45 28.60
N SER A 65 16.34 14.13 28.89
CA SER A 65 15.02 13.93 28.29
C SER A 65 14.92 14.37 26.81
N ILE A 66 15.32 13.49 25.88
CA ILE A 66 15.46 13.80 24.43
C ILE A 66 14.21 14.32 23.70
N ASN A 67 13.01 14.11 24.26
CA ASN A 67 11.72 14.44 23.64
C ASN A 67 10.94 15.55 24.37
N THR A 68 11.55 16.22 25.35
CA THR A 68 10.94 17.39 26.03
C THR A 68 10.76 18.54 25.05
N GLN A 69 9.74 19.38 25.29
CA GLN A 69 9.37 20.52 24.44
C GLN A 69 9.61 21.84 25.18
N ASP A 70 10.17 22.83 24.50
CA ASP A 70 10.36 24.19 25.02
C ASP A 70 9.03 25.00 25.03
N ALA A 71 9.10 26.27 25.44
CA ALA A 71 7.96 27.19 25.42
C ALA A 71 7.44 27.50 24.01
N CYS A 72 8.16 27.16 22.94
CA CYS A 72 7.68 27.18 21.55
C CYS A 72 7.09 25.84 21.09
N GLY A 73 7.11 24.80 21.93
CA GLY A 73 6.71 23.43 21.59
C GLY A 73 7.78 22.63 20.83
N ARG A 74 8.97 23.19 20.60
CA ARG A 74 10.04 22.55 19.84
C ARG A 74 10.74 21.52 20.71
N THR A 75 11.00 20.34 20.15
CA THR A 75 11.94 19.36 20.76
C THR A 75 13.39 19.70 20.41
N SER A 76 14.36 19.08 21.08
CA SER A 76 15.78 19.16 20.70
C SER A 76 16.03 18.79 19.22
N LEU A 77 15.24 17.88 18.64
CA LEU A 77 15.29 17.55 17.22
C LEU A 77 14.70 18.66 16.35
N SER A 78 13.54 19.21 16.70
CA SER A 78 12.94 20.36 16.00
C SER A 78 13.89 21.56 15.98
N LEU A 79 14.51 21.87 17.12
CA LEU A 79 15.51 22.93 17.24
C LEU A 79 16.74 22.65 16.35
N ALA A 80 17.27 21.42 16.34
CA ALA A 80 18.36 21.05 15.45
C ALA A 80 18.00 21.17 13.95
N THR A 81 16.74 20.88 13.57
CA THR A 81 16.26 21.08 12.19
C THR A 81 16.06 22.55 11.81
N TYR A 82 15.56 23.38 12.73
CA TYR A 82 15.45 24.84 12.53
C TYR A 82 16.83 25.54 12.48
N LEU A 83 17.87 24.90 13.01
CA LEU A 83 19.27 25.35 12.95
C LEU A 83 20.07 24.74 11.80
N GLY A 84 19.45 24.02 10.86
CA GLY A 84 20.12 23.37 9.73
C GLY A 84 21.17 22.30 10.13
N TRP A 85 21.17 21.84 11.38
CA TRP A 85 22.30 21.11 11.97
C TRP A 85 22.21 19.60 11.73
N LEU A 86 22.68 19.16 10.56
CA LEU A 86 22.63 17.78 10.07
C LEU A 86 23.24 16.76 11.06
N GLU A 87 24.44 17.03 11.59
CA GLU A 87 25.14 16.14 12.52
C GLU A 87 24.37 15.96 13.83
N GLY A 88 23.76 17.05 14.33
CA GLY A 88 22.89 17.03 15.50
C GLY A 88 21.61 16.22 15.26
N CYS A 89 20.94 16.45 14.13
CA CYS A 89 19.75 15.69 13.73
C CYS A 89 20.04 14.18 13.65
N VAL A 90 21.14 13.79 12.98
CA VAL A 90 21.59 12.39 12.89
C VAL A 90 21.95 11.82 14.27
N CYS A 91 22.56 12.61 15.16
CA CYS A 91 22.87 12.19 16.52
C CYS A 91 21.60 11.95 17.35
N LEU A 92 20.63 12.87 17.31
CA LEU A 92 19.38 12.80 18.06
C LEU A 92 18.49 11.65 17.57
N LEU A 93 18.31 11.48 16.26
CA LEU A 93 17.53 10.37 15.68
C LEU A 93 18.12 9.01 16.05
N ARG A 94 19.46 8.85 16.02
CA ARG A 94 20.15 7.61 16.45
C ARG A 94 19.96 7.29 17.94
N ASN A 95 19.63 8.28 18.77
CA ASN A 95 19.34 8.11 20.20
C ASN A 95 17.82 8.09 20.51
N GLY A 96 16.96 7.96 19.49
CA GLY A 96 15.51 7.78 19.68
C GLY A 96 14.70 9.07 19.82
N ALA A 97 15.20 10.19 19.28
CA ALA A 97 14.39 11.41 19.16
C ALA A 97 13.18 11.17 18.23
N LYS A 98 12.01 11.68 18.63
CA LYS A 98 10.75 11.53 17.88
C LYS A 98 10.55 12.68 16.91
N GLN A 99 10.49 12.35 15.63
CA GLN A 99 10.19 13.29 14.54
C GLN A 99 8.69 13.55 14.32
N ASN A 100 7.81 12.93 15.10
CA ASN A 100 6.35 13.10 15.02
C ASN A 100 5.76 13.98 16.15
N ILE A 101 6.60 14.76 16.84
CA ILE A 101 6.17 15.76 17.82
C ILE A 101 6.14 17.14 17.14
N PRO A 102 4.97 17.79 17.02
CA PRO A 102 4.86 19.12 16.42
C PRO A 102 5.19 20.25 17.41
N ASP A 103 5.63 21.39 16.86
CA ASP A 103 5.75 22.65 17.61
C ASP A 103 4.37 23.32 17.85
N LYS A 104 4.34 24.49 18.53
CA LYS A 104 3.08 25.24 18.78
C LYS A 104 2.34 25.66 17.51
N ASN A 105 3.03 25.72 16.36
CA ASN A 105 2.44 26.02 15.05
C ASN A 105 1.98 24.74 14.32
N GLY A 106 2.01 23.58 14.98
CA GLY A 106 1.62 22.30 14.40
C GLY A 106 2.67 21.69 13.47
N ARG A 107 3.87 22.28 13.34
CA ARG A 107 4.88 21.87 12.37
C ARG A 107 5.74 20.74 12.92
N LEU A 108 5.97 19.71 12.10
CA LEU A 108 6.96 18.68 12.40
C LEU A 108 8.37 19.17 12.02
N PRO A 109 9.45 18.55 12.55
CA PRO A 109 10.82 18.79 12.07
C PRO A 109 10.99 18.65 10.55
N LEU A 110 10.15 17.84 9.90
CA LEU A 110 10.11 17.69 8.44
C LEU A 110 9.64 18.96 7.71
N HIS A 111 8.76 19.79 8.30
CA HIS A 111 8.36 21.07 7.73
C HIS A 111 9.50 22.08 7.79
N ALA A 112 10.17 22.19 8.95
CA ALA A 112 11.33 23.06 9.15
C ALA A 112 12.47 22.72 8.18
N ALA A 113 12.73 21.43 7.95
CA ALA A 113 13.74 20.92 7.02
C ALA A 113 13.56 21.36 5.55
N THR A 114 12.41 21.94 5.16
CA THR A 114 12.18 22.45 3.80
C THR A 114 12.65 23.89 3.58
N ALA A 115 12.99 24.63 4.64
CA ALA A 115 13.57 25.97 4.54
C ALA A 115 15.05 25.91 4.11
N GLU A 116 15.74 24.85 4.53
CA GLU A 116 17.14 24.58 4.20
C GLU A 116 17.40 24.49 2.69
N VAL A 117 18.66 24.73 2.30
CA VAL A 117 19.14 24.51 0.93
C VAL A 117 19.56 23.05 0.75
N ASP A 118 20.07 22.41 1.81
CA ASP A 118 20.68 21.09 1.75
C ASP A 118 19.67 19.96 1.96
N LEU A 119 19.31 19.30 0.86
CA LEU A 119 18.44 18.13 0.82
C LEU A 119 18.85 17.01 1.78
N ARG A 120 20.14 16.90 2.18
CA ARG A 120 20.62 15.84 3.08
C ARG A 120 19.89 15.81 4.42
N LEU A 121 19.54 16.97 4.97
CA LEU A 121 18.84 17.05 6.26
C LEU A 121 17.39 16.54 6.14
N MET A 122 16.66 16.98 5.10
CA MET A 122 15.32 16.45 4.83
C MET A 122 15.37 14.96 4.45
N ALA A 123 16.37 14.51 3.70
CA ALA A 123 16.53 13.11 3.29
C ALA A 123 16.74 12.15 4.48
N VAL A 124 17.43 12.60 5.54
CA VAL A 124 17.57 11.83 6.80
C VAL A 124 16.22 11.64 7.49
N LEU A 125 15.41 12.70 7.62
CA LEU A 125 14.06 12.61 8.20
C LEU A 125 13.12 11.74 7.33
N LEU A 126 13.20 11.90 6.00
CA LEU A 126 12.47 11.09 5.03
C LEU A 126 12.95 9.63 4.93
N GLN A 127 14.05 9.24 5.59
CA GLN A 127 14.45 7.84 5.69
C GLN A 127 13.61 7.08 6.71
N GLN A 128 13.12 7.75 7.77
CA GLN A 128 12.39 7.13 8.87
C GLN A 128 10.90 7.53 8.93
N SER A 129 10.45 8.46 8.09
CA SER A 129 9.08 8.98 8.15
C SER A 129 8.01 8.06 7.60
N THR A 130 6.83 8.14 8.21
CA THR A 130 5.60 7.52 7.71
C THR A 130 4.87 8.45 6.72
N LEU A 131 3.99 7.89 5.87
CA LEU A 131 3.14 8.68 4.98
C LEU A 131 2.25 9.68 5.74
N CYS A 132 1.90 9.38 7.00
CA CYS A 132 1.14 10.27 7.87
C CYS A 132 1.96 11.47 8.37
N GLU A 133 3.29 11.33 8.51
CA GLU A 133 4.19 12.44 8.85
C GLU A 133 4.51 13.31 7.61
N ILE A 134 4.68 12.70 6.45
CA ILE A 134 4.94 13.41 5.17
C ILE A 134 3.74 14.28 4.79
N ASN A 135 2.53 13.74 4.97
CA ASN A 135 1.27 14.42 4.69
C ASN A 135 0.65 15.09 5.93
N HIS A 136 1.43 15.28 7.00
CA HIS A 136 0.98 16.02 8.18
C HIS A 136 0.79 17.50 7.82
N GLN A 137 -0.39 18.04 8.15
CA GLN A 137 -0.72 19.45 7.96
C GLN A 137 -0.41 20.23 9.24
N ASP A 138 0.27 21.37 9.13
CA ASP A 138 0.49 22.29 10.25
C ASP A 138 -0.79 23.07 10.61
N ASN A 139 -0.71 24.00 11.58
CA ASN A 139 -1.88 24.76 12.03
C ASN A 139 -2.51 25.62 10.92
N GLU A 140 -1.82 25.89 9.80
CA GLU A 140 -2.34 26.62 8.64
C GLU A 140 -2.80 25.68 7.51
N GLY A 141 -2.76 24.37 7.73
CA GLY A 141 -3.12 23.36 6.74
C GLY A 141 -1.96 22.99 5.81
N MET A 142 -0.77 23.57 5.95
CA MET A 142 0.33 23.33 5.04
C MET A 142 1.07 22.02 5.37
N THR A 143 1.25 21.17 4.36
CA THR A 143 2.15 20.01 4.44
C THR A 143 3.60 20.42 4.12
N ALA A 144 4.57 19.53 4.38
CA ALA A 144 5.95 19.75 3.95
C ALA A 144 6.06 20.00 2.43
N LEU A 145 5.16 19.45 1.61
CA LEU A 145 5.12 19.72 0.17
C LEU A 145 4.72 21.18 -0.16
N HIS A 146 3.78 21.76 0.61
CA HIS A 146 3.41 23.17 0.48
C HIS A 146 4.58 24.08 0.85
N TRP A 147 5.25 23.81 1.96
CA TRP A 147 6.43 24.56 2.39
C TRP A 147 7.61 24.44 1.41
N ALA A 148 7.89 23.25 0.87
CA ALA A 148 8.92 23.08 -0.17
C ALA A 148 8.62 23.85 -1.47
N SER A 149 7.34 23.96 -1.85
CA SER A 149 6.91 24.81 -2.97
C SER A 149 6.92 26.31 -2.63
N PHE A 150 6.63 26.71 -1.39
CA PHE A 150 6.75 28.10 -0.95
C PHE A 150 8.22 28.58 -0.94
N HIS A 151 9.14 27.74 -0.45
CA HIS A 151 10.58 28.03 -0.41
C HIS A 151 11.31 27.86 -1.76
N ASN A 152 10.60 27.53 -2.85
CA ASN A 152 11.16 27.25 -4.18
C ASN A 152 12.31 26.21 -4.16
N ARG A 153 12.03 25.02 -3.61
CA ARG A 153 13.00 23.92 -3.47
C ARG A 153 12.61 22.71 -4.36
N PRO A 154 12.92 22.72 -5.67
CA PRO A 154 12.49 21.66 -6.59
C PRO A 154 13.00 20.26 -6.21
N GLU A 155 14.22 20.14 -5.68
CA GLU A 155 14.79 18.86 -5.22
C GLU A 155 14.04 18.32 -3.99
N HIS A 156 13.55 19.22 -3.13
CA HIS A 156 12.78 18.85 -1.94
C HIS A 156 11.36 18.43 -2.35
N VAL A 157 10.71 19.19 -3.24
CA VAL A 157 9.43 18.80 -3.87
C VAL A 157 9.55 17.42 -4.53
N GLN A 158 10.61 17.17 -5.31
CA GLN A 158 10.84 15.88 -5.96
C GLN A 158 11.03 14.74 -4.95
N ALA A 159 11.84 14.94 -3.90
CA ALA A 159 12.06 13.92 -2.87
C ALA A 159 10.79 13.61 -2.06
N LEU A 160 9.96 14.62 -1.76
CA LEU A 160 8.67 14.46 -1.08
C LEU A 160 7.68 13.67 -1.94
N LEU A 161 7.53 14.02 -3.23
CA LEU A 161 6.66 13.31 -4.17
C LEU A 161 7.11 11.85 -4.36
N GLN A 162 8.43 11.59 -4.50
CA GLN A 162 8.99 10.23 -4.55
C GLN A 162 8.71 9.40 -3.28
N LYS A 163 8.51 10.07 -2.14
CA LYS A 163 8.18 9.44 -0.85
C LYS A 163 6.68 9.31 -0.59
N GLY A 164 5.82 9.70 -1.54
CA GLY A 164 4.37 9.59 -1.43
C GLY A 164 3.68 10.78 -0.78
N ALA A 165 4.26 11.98 -0.88
CA ALA A 165 3.55 13.21 -0.57
C ALA A 165 2.35 13.39 -1.52
N ASP A 166 1.20 13.77 -0.97
CA ASP A 166 -0.05 13.93 -1.69
C ASP A 166 -0.23 15.40 -2.14
N PRO A 167 -0.22 15.68 -3.47
CA PRO A 167 -0.41 17.04 -3.97
C PRO A 167 -1.88 17.51 -3.92
N THR A 168 -2.84 16.62 -3.62
CA THR A 168 -4.28 16.93 -3.57
C THR A 168 -4.73 17.57 -2.26
N LEU A 169 -3.88 17.54 -1.23
CA LEU A 169 -4.12 18.25 0.02
C LEU A 169 -4.07 19.76 -0.20
N VAL A 170 -4.90 20.48 0.56
CA VAL A 170 -5.05 21.94 0.51
C VAL A 170 -4.82 22.55 1.89
N ASP A 171 -4.28 23.77 1.92
CA ASP A 171 -4.19 24.59 3.12
C ASP A 171 -5.52 25.31 3.46
N LYS A 172 -5.52 26.18 4.48
CA LYS A 172 -6.69 26.99 4.88
C LYS A 172 -7.24 27.90 3.77
N ASP A 173 -6.39 28.35 2.85
CA ASP A 173 -6.78 29.21 1.73
C ASP A 173 -7.29 28.37 0.54
N PHE A 174 -7.51 27.06 0.73
CA PHE A 174 -7.80 26.04 -0.28
C PHE A 174 -6.69 25.86 -1.35
N LYS A 175 -5.48 26.38 -1.12
CA LYS A 175 -4.37 26.26 -2.07
C LYS A 175 -3.71 24.89 -1.92
N THR A 176 -3.50 24.22 -3.05
CA THR A 176 -2.62 23.06 -3.15
C THR A 176 -1.15 23.48 -3.29
N ALA A 177 -0.20 22.56 -3.11
CA ALA A 177 1.21 22.81 -3.36
C ALA A 177 1.51 23.35 -4.79
N LEU A 178 0.68 23.02 -5.80
CA LEU A 178 0.81 23.58 -7.15
C LEU A 178 0.55 25.10 -7.17
N HIS A 179 -0.42 25.61 -6.39
CA HIS A 179 -0.67 27.05 -6.28
C HIS A 179 0.54 27.80 -5.71
N TRP A 180 1.20 27.22 -4.70
CA TRP A 180 2.44 27.76 -4.14
C TRP A 180 3.62 27.69 -5.12
N ALA A 181 3.75 26.60 -5.88
CA ALA A 181 4.79 26.48 -6.91
C ALA A 181 4.61 27.52 -8.03
N VAL A 182 3.37 27.79 -8.45
CA VAL A 182 3.05 28.87 -9.39
C VAL A 182 3.31 30.24 -8.77
N GLN A 183 2.92 30.47 -7.52
CA GLN A 183 3.16 31.73 -6.81
C GLN A 183 4.67 32.03 -6.62
N SER A 184 5.51 30.99 -6.51
CA SER A 184 6.98 31.11 -6.46
C SER A 184 7.64 31.43 -7.82
N GLY A 185 6.88 31.43 -8.92
CA GLY A 185 7.40 31.65 -10.28
C GLY A 185 8.23 30.48 -10.84
N SER A 186 8.12 29.28 -10.25
CA SER A 186 9.00 28.16 -10.57
C SER A 186 8.36 27.19 -11.56
N ARG A 187 8.55 27.46 -12.86
CA ARG A 187 8.16 26.59 -13.97
C ARG A 187 8.59 25.13 -13.77
N PHE A 188 9.82 24.89 -13.34
CA PHE A 188 10.33 23.53 -13.13
C PHE A 188 9.61 22.78 -11.99
N MET A 189 9.29 23.46 -10.88
CA MET A 189 8.45 22.84 -9.83
C MET A 189 7.03 22.57 -10.30
N CYS A 190 6.45 23.44 -11.13
CA CYS A 190 5.15 23.20 -11.73
C CYS A 190 5.18 21.92 -12.58
N SER A 191 6.18 21.74 -13.44
CA SER A 191 6.36 20.49 -14.20
C SER A 191 6.55 19.27 -13.28
N LEU A 192 7.38 19.35 -12.23
CA LEU A 192 7.60 18.26 -11.27
C LEU A 192 6.31 17.81 -10.55
N ILE A 193 5.45 18.76 -10.17
CA ILE A 193 4.16 18.45 -9.53
C ILE A 193 3.17 17.89 -10.55
N LEU A 194 3.12 18.42 -11.77
CA LEU A 194 2.16 18.01 -12.82
C LEU A 194 2.49 16.66 -13.46
N ASP A 195 3.78 16.33 -13.64
CA ASP A 195 4.22 15.03 -14.15
C ASP A 195 4.07 13.90 -13.09
N HIS A 196 3.72 14.24 -11.83
CA HIS A 196 3.34 13.27 -10.80
C HIS A 196 1.95 12.66 -11.07
N HIS A 197 1.73 11.41 -10.65
CA HIS A 197 0.53 10.64 -11.00
C HIS A 197 -0.82 11.20 -10.48
N LEU A 198 -0.79 12.15 -9.53
CA LEU A 198 -1.95 12.91 -9.06
C LEU A 198 -1.91 14.39 -9.48
N GLY A 199 -0.84 14.85 -10.13
CA GLY A 199 -0.58 16.25 -10.46
C GLY A 199 -1.62 16.90 -11.37
N SER A 200 -2.03 16.20 -12.43
CA SER A 200 -3.08 16.68 -13.33
C SER A 200 -4.47 16.75 -12.67
N THR A 201 -4.69 16.13 -11.51
CA THR A 201 -6.00 16.18 -10.82
C THR A 201 -6.24 17.50 -10.09
N VAL A 202 -5.18 18.23 -9.74
CA VAL A 202 -5.25 19.47 -8.94
C VAL A 202 -5.17 20.75 -9.78
N ILE A 203 -4.94 20.65 -11.08
CA ILE A 203 -4.68 21.81 -11.95
C ILE A 203 -5.86 22.78 -12.08
N ASN A 204 -7.08 22.29 -11.83
CA ASN A 204 -8.33 23.05 -11.84
C ASN A 204 -8.91 23.26 -10.42
N TYR A 205 -8.16 22.95 -9.36
CA TYR A 205 -8.56 23.36 -8.00
C TYR A 205 -8.41 24.88 -7.90
N ASP A 206 -9.21 25.49 -7.04
CA ASP A 206 -9.28 26.93 -6.81
C ASP A 206 -9.08 27.29 -5.32
N ASP A 207 -8.53 28.48 -5.07
CA ASP A 207 -8.38 29.05 -3.73
C ASP A 207 -9.72 29.54 -3.13
N GLU A 208 -9.70 30.02 -1.89
CA GLU A 208 -10.85 30.68 -1.21
C GLU A 208 -11.53 31.81 -2.02
N ASN A 209 -10.87 32.35 -3.03
CA ASN A 209 -11.38 33.39 -3.94
C ASN A 209 -11.77 32.84 -5.32
N GLY A 210 -11.84 31.53 -5.52
CA GLY A 210 -12.15 30.90 -6.81
C GLY A 210 -10.99 30.93 -7.82
N LYS A 211 -9.76 31.27 -7.40
CA LYS A 211 -8.63 31.43 -8.31
C LYS A 211 -7.88 30.11 -8.47
N THR A 212 -7.99 29.51 -9.65
CA THR A 212 -7.12 28.40 -10.06
C THR A 212 -5.67 28.84 -10.28
N CYS A 213 -4.74 27.88 -10.36
CA CYS A 213 -3.33 28.12 -10.71
C CYS A 213 -3.13 29.06 -11.92
N VAL A 214 -3.97 28.97 -12.96
CA VAL A 214 -3.88 29.82 -14.17
C VAL A 214 -4.14 31.29 -13.84
N HIS A 215 -5.04 31.60 -12.90
CA HIS A 215 -5.30 32.96 -12.43
C HIS A 215 -4.07 33.56 -11.71
N ILE A 216 -3.39 32.77 -10.88
CA ILE A 216 -2.19 33.21 -10.17
C ILE A 216 -1.05 33.50 -11.15
N ALA A 217 -0.80 32.59 -12.11
CA ALA A 217 0.20 32.79 -13.16
C ALA A 217 -0.08 34.05 -14.00
N ALA A 218 -1.34 34.24 -14.41
CA ALA A 218 -1.79 35.40 -15.18
C ALA A 218 -1.66 36.74 -14.42
N ALA A 219 -1.98 36.77 -13.12
CA ALA A 219 -1.82 37.96 -12.29
C ALA A 219 -0.34 38.29 -12.02
N ALA A 220 0.50 37.27 -11.80
CA ALA A 220 1.92 37.44 -11.53
C ALA A 220 2.73 37.83 -12.78
N GLY A 221 2.36 37.31 -13.96
CA GLY A 221 3.05 37.53 -15.24
C GLY A 221 3.84 36.34 -15.77
N PHE A 222 3.60 35.13 -15.27
CA PHE A 222 4.35 33.93 -15.62
C PHE A 222 3.77 33.24 -16.86
N SER A 223 3.99 33.82 -18.04
CA SER A 223 3.48 33.31 -19.32
C SER A 223 4.03 31.93 -19.69
N ASP A 224 5.26 31.61 -19.29
CA ASP A 224 5.87 30.29 -19.43
C ASP A 224 5.20 29.23 -18.55
N ILE A 225 4.76 29.60 -17.34
CA ILE A 225 3.95 28.73 -16.48
C ILE A 225 2.54 28.54 -17.06
N ILE A 226 1.94 29.55 -17.69
CA ILE A 226 0.66 29.37 -18.43
C ILE A 226 0.84 28.33 -19.54
N TYR A 227 1.94 28.37 -20.29
CA TYR A 227 2.25 27.34 -21.30
C TYR A 227 2.47 25.94 -20.70
N GLU A 228 3.12 25.82 -19.54
CA GLU A 228 3.25 24.53 -18.85
C GLU A 228 1.92 23.97 -18.37
N LEU A 229 1.07 24.81 -17.74
CA LEU A 229 -0.28 24.42 -17.33
C LEU A 229 -1.11 23.98 -18.55
N ALA A 230 -0.96 24.66 -19.70
CA ALA A 230 -1.63 24.31 -20.95
C ALA A 230 -1.10 23.03 -21.65
N ARG A 231 0.02 22.43 -21.19
CA ARG A 231 0.46 21.09 -21.66
C ARG A 231 -0.50 19.98 -21.23
N VAL A 232 -1.23 20.19 -20.14
CA VAL A 232 -2.21 19.24 -19.58
C VAL A 232 -3.55 19.47 -20.28
N PRO A 233 -4.10 18.50 -21.04
CA PRO A 233 -5.34 18.70 -21.81
C PRO A 233 -6.58 19.03 -20.97
N GLU A 234 -6.57 18.68 -19.69
CA GLU A 234 -7.66 18.91 -18.75
C GLU A 234 -7.72 20.36 -18.21
N THR A 235 -6.73 21.21 -18.48
CA THR A 235 -6.60 22.57 -17.91
C THR A 235 -7.67 23.54 -18.41
N ASN A 236 -8.45 24.11 -17.49
CA ASN A 236 -9.43 25.13 -17.80
C ASN A 236 -8.82 26.55 -17.79
N LEU A 237 -8.30 26.97 -18.95
CA LEU A 237 -7.80 28.33 -19.18
C LEU A 237 -8.92 29.41 -19.12
N GLN A 238 -10.19 29.01 -19.12
CA GLN A 238 -11.38 29.88 -19.01
C GLN A 238 -12.13 29.69 -17.68
N ALA A 239 -11.48 29.17 -16.63
CA ALA A 239 -12.06 29.07 -15.29
C ALA A 239 -12.54 30.44 -14.79
N LEU A 240 -13.58 30.45 -13.95
CA LEU A 240 -14.19 31.67 -13.42
C LEU A 240 -14.00 31.78 -11.91
N ASP A 241 -13.43 32.90 -11.45
CA ASP A 241 -13.27 33.20 -10.02
C ASP A 241 -14.59 33.60 -9.33
N VAL A 242 -14.55 33.96 -8.04
CA VAL A 242 -15.79 34.26 -7.29
C VAL A 242 -16.64 35.39 -7.90
N ASP A 243 -16.00 36.35 -8.57
CA ASP A 243 -16.61 37.50 -9.23
C ASP A 243 -16.78 37.27 -10.76
N GLU A 244 -16.71 36.01 -11.20
CA GLU A 244 -16.86 35.56 -12.59
C GLU A 244 -15.80 36.12 -13.55
N ARG A 245 -14.61 36.47 -13.04
CA ARG A 245 -13.46 36.85 -13.87
C ARG A 245 -12.70 35.63 -14.34
N THR A 246 -12.24 35.65 -15.59
CA THR A 246 -11.28 34.67 -16.16
C THR A 246 -9.82 35.05 -15.89
N PRO A 247 -8.83 34.15 -16.07
CA PRO A 247 -7.40 34.51 -15.97
C PRO A 247 -7.00 35.67 -16.88
N LEU A 248 -7.66 35.82 -18.04
CA LEU A 248 -7.40 36.92 -18.97
C LEU A 248 -7.78 38.29 -18.39
N HIS A 249 -8.82 38.37 -17.54
CA HIS A 249 -9.13 39.59 -16.79
C HIS A 249 -7.98 39.97 -15.82
N TRP A 250 -7.40 38.97 -15.14
CA TRP A 250 -6.31 39.19 -14.20
C TRP A 250 -5.01 39.62 -14.90
N ALA A 251 -4.63 38.98 -16.01
CA ALA A 251 -3.51 39.44 -16.84
C ALA A 251 -3.71 40.87 -17.36
N ALA A 252 -4.93 41.17 -17.86
CA ALA A 252 -5.28 42.48 -18.38
C ALA A 252 -5.32 43.58 -17.31
N ALA A 253 -5.76 43.28 -16.09
CA ALA A 253 -5.75 44.21 -14.95
C ALA A 253 -4.34 44.43 -14.37
N ALA A 254 -3.49 43.38 -14.39
CA ALA A 254 -2.10 43.42 -13.93
C ALA A 254 -1.11 43.96 -14.98
N GLY A 255 -1.56 44.20 -16.22
CA GLY A 255 -0.75 44.77 -17.31
C GLY A 255 0.26 43.81 -17.93
N LYS A 256 0.01 42.50 -17.85
CA LYS A 256 0.93 41.43 -18.26
C LYS A 256 0.73 41.07 -19.73
N GLU A 257 1.35 41.85 -20.62
CA GLU A 257 1.14 41.73 -22.08
C GLU A 257 1.48 40.35 -22.63
N GLU A 258 2.52 39.71 -22.10
CA GLU A 258 2.97 38.36 -22.50
C GLU A 258 1.98 37.28 -22.04
N CYS A 259 1.32 37.47 -20.90
CA CYS A 259 0.26 36.58 -20.43
C CYS A 259 -1.05 36.77 -21.21
N VAL A 260 -1.40 38.02 -21.54
CA VAL A 260 -2.51 38.34 -22.44
C VAL A 260 -2.26 37.69 -23.81
N GLN A 261 -1.06 37.84 -24.37
CA GLN A 261 -0.69 37.22 -25.64
C GLN A 261 -0.72 35.69 -25.57
N ALA A 262 -0.14 35.07 -24.54
CA ALA A 262 -0.13 33.61 -24.38
C ALA A 262 -1.54 33.02 -24.26
N LEU A 263 -2.42 33.60 -23.44
CA LEU A 263 -3.81 33.15 -23.31
C LEU A 263 -4.59 33.28 -24.62
N LEU A 264 -4.41 34.38 -25.36
CA LEU A 264 -5.03 34.56 -26.69
C LEU A 264 -4.48 33.57 -27.73
N GLN A 265 -3.18 33.27 -27.72
CA GLN A 265 -2.55 32.26 -28.58
C GLN A 265 -3.01 30.83 -28.25
N LEU A 266 -3.39 30.57 -27.00
CA LEU A 266 -3.99 29.32 -26.53
C LEU A 266 -5.51 29.24 -26.75
N GLY A 267 -6.11 30.21 -27.45
CA GLY A 267 -7.53 30.19 -27.83
C GLY A 267 -8.52 30.63 -26.75
N VAL A 268 -8.07 31.35 -25.72
CA VAL A 268 -8.96 31.96 -24.70
C VAL A 268 -9.77 33.11 -25.30
N GLU A 269 -11.06 33.16 -24.99
CA GLU A 269 -11.97 34.19 -25.48
C GLU A 269 -11.71 35.53 -24.80
N ALA A 270 -11.63 36.61 -25.59
CA ALA A 270 -11.50 37.99 -25.10
C ALA A 270 -12.85 38.64 -24.70
N GLY A 271 -13.97 37.96 -24.97
CA GLY A 271 -15.35 38.43 -24.78
C GLY A 271 -16.08 38.13 -23.45
N PRO A 272 -15.64 37.21 -22.56
CA PRO A 272 -16.32 36.97 -21.29
C PRO A 272 -16.47 38.22 -20.44
N ARG A 273 -17.53 38.27 -19.63
CA ARG A 273 -17.84 39.37 -18.70
C ARG A 273 -17.82 38.90 -17.26
N ASP A 274 -17.35 39.76 -16.35
CA ASP A 274 -17.47 39.59 -14.90
C ASP A 274 -18.90 39.93 -14.40
N ILE A 275 -19.16 39.74 -13.09
CA ILE A 275 -20.44 40.09 -12.44
C ILE A 275 -20.84 41.58 -12.54
N ASN A 276 -19.95 42.45 -13.02
CA ASN A 276 -20.16 43.89 -13.21
C ASN A 276 -20.30 44.27 -14.71
N GLU A 277 -20.42 43.28 -15.60
CA GLU A 277 -20.39 43.38 -17.06
C GLU A 277 -19.07 43.89 -17.69
N ASN A 278 -17.97 43.93 -16.92
CA ASN A 278 -16.64 44.28 -17.43
C ASN A 278 -16.02 43.13 -18.22
N THR A 279 -15.23 43.44 -19.24
CA THR A 279 -14.43 42.47 -20.01
C THR A 279 -12.94 42.67 -19.70
N PRO A 280 -12.03 41.76 -20.12
CA PRO A 280 -10.59 41.99 -19.95
C PRO A 280 -10.13 43.32 -20.57
N LEU A 281 -10.74 43.75 -21.67
CA LEU A 281 -10.45 45.03 -22.31
C LEU A 281 -10.83 46.22 -21.42
N THR A 282 -11.99 46.19 -20.73
CA THR A 282 -12.36 47.30 -19.83
C THR A 282 -11.46 47.36 -18.59
N TYR A 283 -10.96 46.22 -18.10
CA TYR A 283 -9.92 46.19 -17.06
C TYR A 283 -8.59 46.80 -17.54
N ALA A 284 -8.11 46.43 -18.74
CA ALA A 284 -6.90 47.02 -19.32
C ALA A 284 -7.05 48.54 -19.55
N MET A 285 -8.22 48.98 -20.02
CA MET A 285 -8.54 50.40 -20.17
C MET A 285 -8.63 51.14 -18.83
N TYR A 286 -9.25 50.54 -17.82
CA TYR A 286 -9.38 51.14 -16.49
C TYR A 286 -8.01 51.35 -15.82
N CYS A 287 -7.11 50.35 -15.91
CA CYS A 287 -5.77 50.44 -15.36
C CYS A 287 -4.75 51.18 -16.25
N GLY A 288 -5.12 51.58 -17.48
CA GLY A 288 -4.26 52.33 -18.41
C GLY A 288 -3.21 51.49 -19.17
N HIS A 289 -3.36 50.16 -19.22
CA HIS A 289 -2.35 49.23 -19.75
C HIS A 289 -2.33 49.20 -21.29
N THR A 290 -1.72 50.23 -21.90
CA THR A 290 -1.81 50.49 -23.34
C THR A 290 -1.43 49.34 -24.28
N ALA A 291 -0.53 48.44 -23.89
CA ALA A 291 -0.17 47.27 -24.69
C ALA A 291 -1.25 46.16 -24.63
N CYS A 292 -1.75 45.85 -23.44
CA CYS A 292 -2.89 44.94 -23.27
C CYS A 292 -4.13 45.45 -24.04
N ILE A 293 -4.38 46.77 -24.05
CA ILE A 293 -5.45 47.39 -24.85
C ILE A 293 -5.25 47.12 -26.34
N LYS A 294 -4.03 47.25 -26.88
CA LYS A 294 -3.74 46.97 -28.31
C LYS A 294 -4.00 45.50 -28.66
N LEU A 295 -3.51 44.56 -27.83
CA LEU A 295 -3.68 43.12 -28.06
C LEU A 295 -5.16 42.72 -28.02
N LEU A 296 -5.91 43.17 -27.02
CA LEU A 296 -7.33 42.82 -26.84
C LEU A 296 -8.24 43.50 -27.89
N SER A 297 -7.92 44.73 -28.32
CA SER A 297 -8.71 45.42 -29.35
C SER A 297 -8.43 44.94 -30.78
N ALA A 298 -7.26 44.34 -31.05
CA ALA A 298 -6.96 43.74 -32.35
C ALA A 298 -7.89 42.56 -32.68
N ASN A 299 -8.26 41.76 -31.68
CA ASN A 299 -9.14 40.59 -31.82
C ASN A 299 -10.64 40.95 -31.79
N SER A 300 -11.02 42.20 -31.55
CA SER A 300 -12.43 42.63 -31.45
C SER A 300 -12.92 43.35 -32.71
N ARG A 301 -13.15 42.60 -33.80
CA ARG A 301 -13.92 43.07 -34.98
C ARG A 301 -15.22 42.26 -35.14
N PRO A 302 -16.33 42.85 -35.64
CA PRO A 302 -17.66 42.39 -35.27
C PRO A 302 -18.46 41.71 -36.40
N GLU A 303 -19.29 40.73 -36.03
CA GLU A 303 -20.44 40.32 -36.84
C GLU A 303 -21.73 41.05 -36.43
N SER A 304 -22.59 41.25 -37.42
CA SER A 304 -23.73 42.18 -37.49
C SER A 304 -24.78 42.15 -36.35
N THR A 305 -24.80 43.25 -35.58
CA THR A 305 -25.93 44.17 -35.37
C THR A 305 -27.38 43.65 -35.27
N ARG A 306 -28.08 44.07 -34.20
CA ARG A 306 -29.33 44.87 -34.31
C ARG A 306 -29.70 45.60 -33.01
N GLN A 307 -30.09 46.87 -33.16
CA GLN A 307 -30.72 47.77 -32.17
C GLN A 307 -29.89 48.10 -30.90
N LEU A 308 -29.69 49.36 -30.49
CA LEU A 308 -30.09 50.67 -31.03
C LEU A 308 -28.92 51.67 -30.91
N LEU A 309 -28.76 52.55 -31.90
CA LEU A 309 -27.89 53.73 -31.81
C LEU A 309 -28.74 54.98 -31.56
N SER A 310 -28.59 55.61 -30.40
CA SER A 310 -29.06 56.98 -30.15
C SER A 310 -28.29 57.63 -29.00
N GLN A 311 -27.53 58.70 -29.30
CA GLN A 311 -27.18 59.82 -28.42
C GLN A 311 -26.57 59.44 -27.03
N SER A 312 -25.27 59.62 -26.75
CA SER A 312 -24.52 60.86 -26.96
C SER A 312 -22.99 60.68 -26.83
N THR A 313 -22.24 61.36 -27.70
CA THR A 313 -20.86 61.75 -27.43
C THR A 313 -20.87 62.94 -26.48
N ASP A 314 -20.61 62.73 -25.19
CA ASP A 314 -20.14 63.77 -24.22
C ASP A 314 -19.99 63.25 -22.77
N ALA A 315 -20.55 62.07 -22.43
CA ALA A 315 -20.55 61.53 -21.06
C ALA A 315 -19.16 61.04 -20.53
N ALA A 316 -18.06 61.52 -21.11
CA ALA A 316 -16.69 61.08 -20.80
C ALA A 316 -16.08 61.77 -19.54
N ILE A 317 -16.77 62.75 -18.94
CA ILE A 317 -16.31 63.47 -17.74
C ILE A 317 -17.44 63.54 -16.71
N ARG A 318 -17.10 63.37 -15.42
CA ARG A 318 -17.96 63.37 -14.22
C ARG A 318 -18.80 62.11 -13.98
N LYS A 319 -18.20 61.14 -13.26
CA LYS A 319 -18.88 60.42 -12.16
C LYS A 319 -17.91 59.73 -11.20
N GLU A 320 -17.11 60.54 -10.50
CA GLU A 320 -16.62 60.13 -9.18
C GLU A 320 -17.83 59.79 -8.30
N GLY A 321 -17.85 58.60 -7.68
CA GLY A 321 -19.01 58.17 -6.88
C GLY A 321 -19.23 56.67 -6.68
N LYS A 322 -18.48 55.78 -7.35
CA LYS A 322 -18.58 54.30 -7.14
C LYS A 322 -17.26 53.60 -6.78
N PHE A 323 -16.24 54.34 -6.35
CA PHE A 323 -14.93 53.77 -6.03
C PHE A 323 -14.82 53.24 -4.59
N ARG A 324 -15.37 52.03 -4.36
CA ARG A 324 -15.08 51.19 -3.19
C ARG A 324 -14.39 49.85 -3.52
N VAL A 325 -14.61 49.30 -4.71
CA VAL A 325 -14.20 47.92 -5.07
C VAL A 325 -12.68 47.76 -5.23
N LEU A 326 -11.99 48.73 -5.85
CA LEU A 326 -10.56 48.60 -6.17
C LEU A 326 -9.62 48.59 -4.95
N ASN A 327 -10.05 49.13 -3.82
CA ASN A 327 -9.32 48.93 -2.56
C ASN A 327 -9.37 47.47 -2.09
N HIS A 328 -10.36 46.65 -2.49
CA HIS A 328 -10.38 45.23 -2.12
C HIS A 328 -9.35 44.42 -2.90
N ILE A 329 -9.23 44.66 -4.22
CA ILE A 329 -8.34 43.91 -5.13
C ILE A 329 -6.85 44.02 -4.74
N PHE A 330 -6.42 45.14 -4.14
CA PHE A 330 -5.01 45.40 -3.82
C PHE A 330 -4.68 45.63 -2.33
N SER A 331 -5.63 45.56 -1.38
CA SER A 331 -5.33 45.94 0.02
C SER A 331 -4.57 44.91 0.86
N CYS A 332 -4.44 43.65 0.43
CA CYS A 332 -3.85 42.59 1.27
C CYS A 332 -2.36 42.79 1.60
N LYS A 333 -1.57 43.48 0.76
CA LYS A 333 -0.24 44.00 1.18
C LYS A 333 -0.38 45.26 2.04
N LYS A 334 -1.06 46.29 1.52
CA LYS A 334 -1.01 47.65 2.09
C LYS A 334 -1.69 47.81 3.46
N LYS A 335 -2.61 46.92 3.86
CA LYS A 335 -3.19 46.92 5.22
C LYS A 335 -2.23 46.42 6.30
N LYS A 336 -1.35 45.45 6.01
CA LYS A 336 -0.33 44.99 6.97
C LYS A 336 0.72 46.09 7.21
N GLU A 337 1.21 46.71 6.14
CA GLU A 337 2.15 47.85 6.20
C GLU A 337 1.61 49.02 7.03
N LEU A 338 0.35 49.42 6.84
CA LEU A 338 -0.20 50.59 7.52
C LEU A 338 -0.50 50.36 9.02
N HIS A 339 -0.80 49.11 9.42
CA HIS A 339 -0.90 48.74 10.83
C HIS A 339 0.50 48.68 11.48
N ALA A 340 1.48 48.06 10.79
CA ALA A 340 2.86 48.02 11.26
C ALA A 340 3.48 49.42 11.41
N ALA A 341 3.13 50.37 10.56
CA ALA A 341 3.52 51.77 10.72
C ALA A 341 2.88 52.41 11.98
N ARG A 342 1.55 52.32 12.13
CA ARG A 342 0.83 52.97 13.25
C ARG A 342 1.17 52.43 14.64
N GLN A 343 1.68 51.20 14.77
CA GLN A 343 2.16 50.68 16.06
C GLN A 343 3.61 51.09 16.40
N ARG A 344 4.39 51.57 15.43
CA ARG A 344 5.79 52.00 15.65
C ARG A 344 5.93 53.45 16.14
N ASP A 345 4.96 54.32 15.81
CA ASP A 345 4.99 55.73 16.22
C ASP A 345 4.50 55.99 17.67
N LEU A 346 3.82 55.01 18.29
CA LEU A 346 3.26 55.14 19.65
C LEU A 346 4.13 54.53 20.76
N SER A 347 5.24 53.86 20.42
CA SER A 347 6.11 53.14 21.36
C SER A 347 7.50 53.76 21.53
N ARG A 348 7.82 54.86 20.83
CA ARG A 348 9.18 55.43 20.81
C ARG A 348 9.51 56.45 21.92
N GLU A 349 8.57 56.74 22.82
CA GLU A 349 8.75 57.65 23.98
C GLU A 349 8.53 56.98 25.35
N ARG A 350 9.15 55.81 25.55
CA ARG A 350 9.64 55.41 26.89
C ARG A 350 10.71 54.32 26.78
N ARG A 351 11.96 54.66 27.11
CA ARG A 351 13.02 53.67 27.40
C ARG A 351 13.19 53.58 28.91
N LEU A 352 13.28 52.36 29.45
CA LEU A 352 14.38 51.90 30.32
C LEU A 352 14.11 50.46 30.81
N GLN A 353 15.20 49.70 30.93
CA GLN A 353 15.36 48.40 31.58
C GLN A 353 14.78 47.11 30.95
N GLU A 354 15.69 46.13 30.91
CA GLU A 354 15.57 44.66 31.01
C GLU A 354 14.59 43.80 30.16
N GLU A 355 15.19 43.11 29.18
CA GLU A 355 15.16 41.64 28.95
C GLU A 355 13.94 40.87 28.39
N THR A 356 14.28 39.75 27.72
CA THR A 356 13.44 38.65 27.15
C THR A 356 12.52 38.93 25.95
N SER A 357 12.69 38.12 24.88
CA SER A 357 11.76 37.79 23.76
C SER A 357 12.35 37.83 22.33
N GLU A 358 13.44 37.10 22.04
CA GLU A 358 14.01 36.97 20.68
C GLU A 358 13.20 36.00 19.77
N VAL A 359 11.95 36.34 19.44
CA VAL A 359 11.04 35.44 18.68
C VAL A 359 10.45 36.06 17.40
N ASP A 360 10.37 37.39 17.28
CA ASP A 360 9.81 38.06 16.07
C ASP A 360 10.86 38.35 14.97
N ASP A 361 12.16 38.36 15.29
CA ASP A 361 13.19 38.87 14.35
C ASP A 361 13.50 37.94 13.17
N ILE A 362 13.31 36.62 13.31
CA ILE A 362 13.54 35.64 12.23
C ILE A 362 12.53 35.81 11.07
N ILE A 363 11.35 36.41 11.33
CA ILE A 363 10.36 36.71 10.29
C ILE A 363 10.64 38.07 9.61
N THR A 364 11.53 38.91 10.16
CA THR A 364 11.84 40.24 9.58
C THR A 364 13.20 40.32 8.87
N MET A 365 14.14 39.41 9.14
CA MET A 365 15.41 39.31 8.39
C MET A 365 15.34 38.38 7.15
N PHE A 366 14.48 38.66 6.16
CA PHE A 366 14.77 38.26 4.76
C PHE A 366 14.03 39.02 3.63
N ASP A 367 13.48 40.21 3.88
CA ASP A 367 12.78 41.00 2.83
C ASP A 367 13.74 41.83 1.93
N CYS A 368 15.04 41.45 1.88
CA CYS A 368 16.11 42.20 1.19
C CYS A 368 17.24 41.31 0.63
N ILE A 369 16.94 40.34 -0.25
CA ILE A 369 17.82 39.99 -1.40
C ILE A 369 16.94 39.73 -2.63
N VAL A 370 16.89 40.71 -3.53
CA VAL A 370 16.60 40.54 -4.96
C VAL A 370 17.52 41.51 -5.70
N GLU A 371 18.77 41.11 -5.94
CA GLU A 371 19.68 41.91 -6.75
C GLU A 371 19.31 41.80 -8.24
N PRO A 372 19.36 42.89 -9.02
CA PRO A 372 19.12 42.85 -10.44
C PRO A 372 20.31 42.23 -11.18
N PRO A 373 20.09 41.46 -12.28
CA PRO A 373 21.19 40.93 -13.08
C PRO A 373 22.03 42.06 -13.68
N VAL A 374 23.34 41.98 -13.47
CA VAL A 374 24.33 42.95 -13.96
C VAL A 374 24.45 42.89 -15.49
N LYS A 375 24.65 44.04 -16.13
CA LYS A 375 25.02 44.14 -17.54
C LYS A 375 26.50 43.80 -17.72
N GLU A 376 26.81 42.86 -18.62
CA GLU A 376 28.10 42.83 -19.30
C GLU A 376 27.93 42.97 -20.82
N ASP A 377 29.03 43.27 -21.50
CA ASP A 377 29.03 44.04 -22.74
C ASP A 377 29.27 43.21 -24.03
N SER A 378 29.28 43.89 -25.16
CA SER A 378 28.98 43.37 -26.50
C SER A 378 30.16 42.77 -27.29
N ARG A 379 29.79 42.00 -28.33
CA ARG A 379 30.58 41.48 -29.49
C ARG A 379 31.30 40.13 -29.23
N LYS A 380 31.31 39.15 -30.14
CA LYS A 380 31.19 39.17 -31.62
C LYS A 380 30.41 37.97 -32.20
N GLN A 381 29.85 38.15 -33.40
CA GLN A 381 29.48 37.14 -34.41
C GLN A 381 30.73 36.62 -35.19
N PRO A 382 30.67 35.64 -36.13
CA PRO A 382 29.51 34.99 -36.80
C PRO A 382 29.52 33.42 -36.65
N ASP A 383 28.80 32.54 -37.36
CA ASP A 383 28.01 32.55 -38.62
C ASP A 383 26.70 31.70 -38.50
N GLU A 384 25.79 31.87 -39.47
CA GLU A 384 24.63 31.01 -39.78
C GLU A 384 24.97 30.03 -40.96
N PRO A 385 24.09 29.11 -41.45
CA PRO A 385 22.73 28.75 -41.01
C PRO A 385 22.51 27.22 -40.81
N ASP A 386 21.34 26.81 -40.29
CA ASP A 386 20.30 26.18 -41.14
C ASP A 386 18.94 26.03 -40.41
N ARG A 387 17.88 25.76 -41.18
CA ARG A 387 16.47 25.84 -40.74
C ARG A 387 16.02 24.68 -39.84
N PHE A 388 15.12 24.98 -38.90
CA PHE A 388 14.15 24.03 -38.35
C PHE A 388 12.72 24.51 -38.60
N GLU A 389 11.80 23.56 -38.81
CA GLU A 389 10.43 23.80 -39.28
C GLU A 389 9.48 24.27 -38.16
N GLU A 390 8.49 25.09 -38.52
CA GLU A 390 7.42 25.51 -37.60
C GLU A 390 6.53 24.31 -37.20
N PRO A 391 6.21 24.12 -35.91
CA PRO A 391 5.19 23.15 -35.51
C PRO A 391 3.80 23.70 -35.86
N THR A 392 3.07 22.98 -36.72
CA THR A 392 1.71 23.36 -37.11
C THR A 392 0.76 23.43 -35.90
N PRO A 393 -0.18 24.40 -35.88
CA PRO A 393 -1.09 24.56 -34.76
C PRO A 393 -1.98 23.33 -34.60
N ARG A 394 -2.20 22.93 -33.35
CA ARG A 394 -3.18 21.89 -32.99
C ARG A 394 -4.45 22.57 -32.50
N ASP A 395 -5.60 22.10 -32.93
CA ASP A 395 -6.89 22.62 -32.45
C ASP A 395 -7.11 22.26 -30.98
N HIS A 396 -6.67 23.15 -30.08
CA HIS A 396 -7.05 23.12 -28.67
C HIS A 396 -8.52 23.51 -28.57
N LYS A 397 -9.40 22.52 -28.39
CA LYS A 397 -10.82 22.77 -28.09
C LYS A 397 -10.90 23.44 -26.72
N SER A 398 -11.25 24.72 -26.70
CA SER A 398 -11.50 25.46 -25.47
C SER A 398 -12.61 24.78 -24.67
N LEU A 399 -12.38 24.62 -23.36
CA LEU A 399 -13.46 24.32 -22.44
C LEU A 399 -14.30 25.61 -22.27
N PRO A 400 -15.63 25.49 -22.17
CA PRO A 400 -16.48 26.65 -21.94
C PRO A 400 -16.21 27.25 -20.55
N PRO A 401 -16.44 28.56 -20.36
CA PRO A 401 -16.28 29.19 -19.05
C PRO A 401 -17.25 28.56 -18.04
N ILE A 402 -16.67 27.82 -17.09
CA ILE A 402 -17.37 27.11 -16.02
C ILE A 402 -16.76 27.58 -14.71
N ARG A 403 -17.62 27.98 -13.78
CA ARG A 403 -17.25 28.22 -12.38
C ARG A 403 -16.80 26.89 -11.77
N THR A 404 -15.53 26.81 -11.41
CA THR A 404 -14.98 25.64 -10.72
C THR A 404 -15.71 25.45 -9.38
N GLN A 405 -15.83 24.19 -8.96
CA GLN A 405 -16.38 23.82 -7.67
C GLN A 405 -15.40 22.84 -7.03
N SER A 406 -14.48 23.38 -6.23
CA SER A 406 -13.80 22.59 -5.22
C SER A 406 -14.83 22.03 -4.23
N LEU A 407 -15.17 20.76 -4.41
CA LEU A 407 -15.56 19.93 -3.27
C LEU A 407 -14.27 19.67 -2.50
N PRO A 408 -14.09 20.24 -1.28
CA PRO A 408 -12.82 20.11 -0.58
C PRO A 408 -12.56 18.64 -0.22
N PRO A 409 -11.30 18.16 -0.28
CA PRO A 409 -10.95 16.90 0.31
C PRO A 409 -11.26 16.96 1.81
N ILE A 410 -11.95 15.95 2.35
CA ILE A 410 -12.27 15.90 3.78
C ILE A 410 -10.96 15.66 4.55
N THR A 411 -10.39 16.74 5.09
CA THR A 411 -9.14 16.71 5.84
C THR A 411 -9.31 15.87 7.11
N LEU A 412 -8.62 14.73 7.14
CA LEU A 412 -8.72 13.75 8.22
C LEU A 412 -7.82 14.20 9.38
N GLY A 413 -8.29 15.21 10.13
CA GLY A 413 -7.55 15.85 11.20
C GLY A 413 -7.12 14.88 12.30
N ASN A 414 -5.81 14.66 12.40
CA ASN A 414 -5.20 13.78 13.41
C ASN A 414 -5.10 14.46 14.78
N SER A 415 -5.61 13.80 15.81
CA SER A 415 -5.00 13.83 17.14
C SER A 415 -5.46 12.63 17.99
N LEU A 416 -4.66 12.29 19.00
CA LEU A 416 -4.91 11.26 20.02
C LEU A 416 -5.01 9.80 19.51
N LEU A 417 -3.84 9.16 19.32
CA LEU A 417 -3.58 7.90 20.01
C LEU A 417 -2.08 7.69 20.27
N THR A 418 -1.64 8.05 21.48
CA THR A 418 -0.49 7.40 22.11
C THR A 418 -0.96 6.12 22.81
N ASN A 419 -0.04 5.14 22.89
CA ASN A 419 -0.12 3.88 23.66
C ASN A 419 -0.81 2.65 23.02
N LEU A 420 0.05 1.63 22.84
CA LEU A 420 -0.15 0.17 22.94
C LEU A 420 -1.18 -0.58 22.07
N HIS A 421 -0.62 -1.47 21.25
CA HIS A 421 -0.82 -2.93 21.25
C HIS A 421 -2.24 -3.55 21.40
N ASN A 422 -2.47 -4.49 20.48
CA ASN A 422 -3.37 -5.65 20.52
C ASN A 422 -4.87 -5.46 20.21
N ALA A 423 -5.36 -6.41 19.40
CA ALA A 423 -6.71 -6.99 19.47
C ALA A 423 -7.96 -6.09 19.30
N SER A 424 -8.14 -5.58 18.06
CA SER A 424 -9.33 -5.89 17.24
C SER A 424 -10.74 -5.28 17.55
N HIS A 425 -11.63 -5.44 16.58
CA HIS A 425 -13.10 -5.49 16.67
C HIS A 425 -13.99 -4.25 17.14
N ARG A 426 -13.74 -3.05 16.60
CA ARG A 426 -14.62 -2.02 15.91
C ARG A 426 -16.18 -2.17 15.75
N THR A 427 -16.80 -1.04 15.35
CA THR A 427 -18.01 -0.77 14.52
C THR A 427 -19.26 -0.01 15.09
N VAL A 428 -20.27 0.43 14.27
CA VAL A 428 -21.45 1.37 14.55
C VAL A 428 -22.89 1.14 13.94
N SER A 429 -23.99 1.05 14.72
CA SER A 429 -25.34 1.74 14.61
C SER A 429 -26.21 1.37 15.86
N GLY A 430 -27.42 1.84 16.23
CA GLY A 430 -28.27 2.99 15.85
C GLY A 430 -29.43 2.73 14.87
N GLN A 431 -30.64 3.33 15.05
CA GLN A 431 -31.51 3.80 13.92
C GLN A 431 -32.66 4.80 14.19
N ILE A 432 -32.66 5.91 13.41
CA ILE A 432 -33.79 6.58 12.70
C ILE A 432 -34.84 7.32 13.60
N SER A 433 -35.54 8.43 13.24
CA SER A 433 -36.02 8.96 11.93
C SER A 433 -36.43 10.45 11.91
N HIS A 434 -36.19 11.06 10.73
CA HIS A 434 -37.09 11.91 9.92
C HIS A 434 -38.54 12.24 10.38
N LEU A 435 -38.99 13.46 10.02
CA LEU A 435 -40.15 13.64 9.11
C LEU A 435 -40.14 15.03 8.44
N ALA A 436 -41.01 15.24 7.44
CA ALA A 436 -41.08 16.45 6.62
C ALA A 436 -42.53 16.95 6.43
N HIS A 437 -42.72 18.24 6.14
CA HIS A 437 -44.05 18.85 5.92
C HIS A 437 -44.11 19.75 4.68
N ARG A 438 -45.29 19.75 4.04
CA ARG A 438 -45.71 20.67 2.96
C ARG A 438 -46.93 21.48 3.43
N SER A 439 -47.19 22.64 2.82
CA SER A 439 -47.99 23.72 3.45
C SER A 439 -49.47 23.79 3.06
N GLN A 440 -50.29 24.06 4.09
CA GLN A 440 -51.57 24.81 4.14
C GLN A 440 -52.94 24.24 3.70
N LYS A 441 -53.93 24.57 4.58
CA LYS A 441 -55.36 24.90 4.40
C LYS A 441 -56.48 23.84 4.46
N SER A 442 -57.00 23.72 5.69
CA SER A 442 -58.38 24.08 6.11
C SER A 442 -59.57 23.08 6.06
N LYS A 443 -60.27 23.03 7.21
CA LYS A 443 -61.71 22.81 7.51
C LYS A 443 -62.28 21.39 7.79
N SER A 444 -62.75 21.26 9.04
CA SER A 444 -64.01 20.64 9.55
C SER A 444 -64.35 19.16 9.29
N GLU A 445 -64.16 18.35 10.36
CA GLU A 445 -65.22 17.64 11.14
C GLU A 445 -66.20 16.62 10.50
N HIS A 446 -66.45 15.55 11.28
CA HIS A 446 -67.61 14.63 11.27
C HIS A 446 -67.84 13.71 10.04
N ASP A 447 -68.37 12.48 10.15
CA ASP A 447 -68.33 11.48 11.24
C ASP A 447 -68.76 10.07 10.74
N LEU A 448 -68.70 9.06 11.61
CA LEU A 448 -69.41 7.75 11.59
C LEU A 448 -69.45 6.83 10.32
N PHE A 449 -68.80 5.67 10.46
CA PHE A 449 -69.32 4.28 10.25
C PHE A 449 -69.64 3.64 8.86
N ASP A 450 -69.33 2.32 8.84
CA ASP A 450 -70.02 1.17 8.20
C ASP A 450 -69.92 0.79 6.68
N SER A 451 -69.08 -0.22 6.43
CA SER A 451 -69.50 -1.62 6.15
C SER A 451 -69.18 -2.32 4.80
N LYS A 452 -68.92 -3.64 4.89
CA LYS A 452 -69.34 -4.76 3.98
C LYS A 452 -69.07 -4.62 2.46
N THR A 453 -68.09 -5.33 1.87
CA THR A 453 -68.16 -6.74 1.35
C THR A 453 -67.12 -6.90 0.19
N LYS A 454 -66.79 -8.04 -0.45
CA LYS A 454 -67.22 -9.46 -0.41
C LYS A 454 -66.07 -10.41 -0.86
N THR A 455 -66.29 -11.72 -0.72
CA THR A 455 -65.37 -12.85 -1.00
C THR A 455 -65.23 -13.28 -2.47
N GLN A 456 -64.13 -13.97 -2.83
CA GLN A 456 -64.18 -15.25 -3.59
C GLN A 456 -62.92 -16.13 -3.41
N LYS A 457 -62.90 -17.36 -4.00
CA LYS A 457 -62.04 -18.52 -3.64
C LYS A 457 -61.59 -19.36 -4.88
N ALA A 458 -60.66 -20.31 -4.64
CA ALA A 458 -60.34 -21.53 -5.43
C ALA A 458 -59.36 -21.34 -6.63
N THR A 459 -58.57 -22.32 -7.13
CA THR A 459 -58.33 -23.75 -6.74
C THR A 459 -56.92 -24.25 -7.18
N GLY A 460 -56.50 -25.47 -6.75
CA GLY A 460 -55.39 -26.26 -7.36
C GLY A 460 -55.89 -27.23 -8.48
N PRO A 461 -55.21 -28.34 -8.88
CA PRO A 461 -54.20 -29.13 -8.11
C PRO A 461 -53.01 -29.80 -8.90
N SER A 462 -52.13 -30.54 -8.18
CA SER A 462 -51.45 -31.85 -8.50
C SER A 462 -50.68 -32.04 -9.85
N TRP A 463 -49.48 -32.67 -9.92
CA TRP A 463 -49.22 -34.14 -9.83
C TRP A 463 -47.74 -34.53 -9.55
N LYS A 464 -47.45 -35.83 -9.37
CA LYS A 464 -46.18 -36.45 -8.85
C LYS A 464 -45.46 -37.42 -9.82
N SER A 465 -44.16 -37.67 -9.56
CA SER A 465 -43.51 -39.02 -9.42
C SER A 465 -42.14 -38.81 -8.70
N GLU A 466 -41.56 -39.58 -7.76
CA GLU A 466 -41.51 -41.02 -7.40
C GLU A 466 -40.60 -41.88 -8.32
N SER A 467 -39.68 -42.76 -7.83
CA SER A 467 -39.26 -43.13 -6.44
C SER A 467 -37.93 -43.94 -6.33
N SER A 468 -37.49 -44.25 -5.08
CA SER A 468 -36.54 -45.34 -4.66
C SER A 468 -35.01 -45.11 -4.88
N GLN A 469 -34.02 -45.55 -4.08
CA GLN A 469 -33.87 -46.23 -2.75
C GLN A 469 -32.66 -45.59 -1.98
N LEU A 470 -32.40 -45.63 -0.65
CA LEU A 470 -32.91 -46.32 0.58
C LEU A 470 -32.05 -47.51 1.12
N ARG A 471 -31.02 -47.26 1.97
CA ARG A 471 -30.64 -48.12 3.13
C ARG A 471 -29.64 -47.49 4.14
N ASN A 472 -29.64 -48.03 5.37
CA ASN A 472 -29.09 -47.44 6.61
C ASN A 472 -27.67 -47.89 7.05
N HIS A 473 -27.10 -47.08 7.97
CA HIS A 473 -26.41 -47.46 9.23
C HIS A 473 -24.90 -47.77 9.35
N LYS A 474 -24.39 -47.28 10.50
CA LYS A 474 -23.27 -47.73 11.37
C LYS A 474 -21.85 -47.24 11.05
N ALA A 475 -21.03 -47.27 12.10
CA ALA A 475 -19.70 -46.67 12.23
C ALA A 475 -18.67 -47.69 12.76
N LEU A 476 -17.38 -47.39 12.61
CA LEU A 476 -16.19 -47.84 13.36
C LEU A 476 -15.07 -46.78 13.04
N LEU A 477 -14.18 -46.33 13.94
CA LEU A 477 -12.94 -46.97 14.47
C LEU A 477 -11.93 -47.41 13.38
N SER A 478 -10.60 -47.20 13.46
CA SER A 478 -9.74 -46.45 14.43
C SER A 478 -8.23 -46.53 14.08
N SER A 479 -7.40 -45.57 14.55
CA SER A 479 -5.91 -45.69 14.76
C SER A 479 -5.05 -45.86 13.48
N PRO A 480 -3.67 -45.95 13.50
CA PRO A 480 -2.67 -45.86 14.59
C PRO A 480 -1.83 -44.54 14.56
N SER A 481 -0.98 -44.12 15.53
CA SER A 481 -0.35 -44.68 16.75
C SER A 481 1.09 -45.22 16.63
N ASP A 482 2.08 -44.46 17.17
CA ASP A 482 3.39 -44.84 17.78
C ASP A 482 4.41 -43.68 17.63
N ARG A 483 5.36 -43.31 18.51
CA ARG A 483 5.77 -43.56 19.94
C ARG A 483 6.52 -42.26 20.42
N MET A 484 7.11 -42.03 21.60
CA MET A 484 7.64 -42.82 22.75
C MET A 484 7.26 -42.12 24.09
N LEU A 485 7.09 -42.81 25.23
CA LEU A 485 8.04 -43.09 26.35
C LEU A 485 8.77 -41.87 26.97
N LEU A 486 8.88 -41.68 28.31
CA LEU A 486 8.33 -42.43 29.48
C LEU A 486 8.48 -41.66 30.83
N HIS A 487 7.79 -42.16 31.88
CA HIS A 487 7.94 -41.94 33.34
C HIS A 487 7.64 -40.53 33.96
N GLU A 488 6.99 -40.40 35.13
CA GLU A 488 6.04 -41.27 35.86
C GLU A 488 5.22 -40.46 36.91
N THR A 489 4.22 -41.07 37.58
CA THR A 489 3.30 -40.45 38.57
C THR A 489 3.36 -41.16 39.94
N PRO A 490 2.78 -40.62 41.04
CA PRO A 490 1.32 -40.69 41.35
C PRO A 490 0.73 -39.31 41.77
N SER A 491 -0.56 -38.95 41.68
CA SER A 491 -1.86 -39.61 42.00
C SER A 491 -2.15 -39.73 43.53
N PRO A 492 -3.42 -39.76 44.02
CA PRO A 492 -4.71 -39.81 43.29
C PRO A 492 -5.89 -38.93 43.83
N ILE A 493 -6.94 -38.76 43.00
CA ILE A 493 -8.42 -38.85 43.24
C ILE A 493 -9.10 -38.08 44.41
N ASP A 494 -10.41 -37.71 44.38
CA ASP A 494 -11.36 -37.11 43.42
C ASP A 494 -12.78 -37.02 44.09
N VAL A 495 -13.75 -36.32 43.47
CA VAL A 495 -15.21 -36.62 43.45
C VAL A 495 -16.16 -36.40 44.68
N LEU A 496 -17.17 -35.53 44.42
CA LEU A 496 -18.60 -35.47 44.86
C LEU A 496 -19.12 -35.15 46.29
N CYS A 497 -20.10 -34.23 46.28
CA CYS A 497 -21.41 -34.21 46.97
C CYS A 497 -21.68 -33.41 48.27
N SER A 498 -22.98 -33.13 48.44
CA SER A 498 -23.65 -32.24 49.42
C SER A 498 -24.29 -33.02 50.57
N ASN A 499 -24.53 -32.40 51.74
CA ASN A 499 -25.88 -32.32 52.36
C ASN A 499 -26.05 -31.54 53.70
N HIS A 500 -27.24 -30.94 53.84
CA HIS A 500 -28.06 -30.60 55.03
C HIS A 500 -27.53 -29.78 56.24
N ALA A 501 -28.14 -28.59 56.44
CA ALA A 501 -29.17 -28.21 57.47
C ALA A 501 -29.06 -28.75 58.94
N PRO A 502 -29.58 -28.05 60.00
CA PRO A 502 -30.72 -27.11 59.95
C PRO A 502 -30.73 -25.82 60.86
N TYR A 503 -31.63 -24.91 60.46
CA TYR A 503 -32.54 -24.02 61.23
C TYR A 503 -32.41 -23.81 62.77
N ILE A 504 -32.44 -22.54 63.24
CA ILE A 504 -33.36 -22.03 64.31
C ILE A 504 -33.33 -20.48 64.48
N GLN A 505 -34.39 -19.97 65.13
CA GLN A 505 -34.81 -18.62 65.57
C GLN A 505 -33.83 -17.86 66.52
N ARG A 506 -33.98 -16.56 66.91
CA ARG A 506 -34.75 -15.35 66.45
C ARG A 506 -34.50 -14.14 67.43
N ASN A 507 -34.56 -12.90 66.93
CA ASN A 507 -34.87 -11.61 67.61
C ASN A 507 -33.96 -10.94 68.69
N ASP A 508 -33.85 -9.61 68.52
CA ASP A 508 -34.08 -8.51 69.48
C ASP A 508 -33.03 -7.92 70.46
N GLN A 509 -32.95 -6.57 70.36
CA GLN A 509 -32.88 -5.55 71.43
C GLN A 509 -31.61 -5.40 72.30
N VAL A 510 -31.32 -4.22 72.91
CA VAL A 510 -31.41 -2.79 72.50
C VAL A 510 -30.67 -1.96 73.56
N ALA A 511 -30.16 -0.76 73.21
CA ALA A 511 -29.69 0.28 74.16
C ALA A 511 -28.44 -0.09 75.03
N ASN A 512 -27.67 0.84 75.63
CA ASN A 512 -27.48 2.28 75.39
C ASN A 512 -26.16 2.77 76.03
N THR A 513 -25.51 3.78 75.41
CA THR A 513 -24.77 4.93 76.02
C THR A 513 -23.70 4.70 77.14
N HIS A 514 -22.84 5.65 77.58
CA HIS A 514 -22.47 7.03 77.15
C HIS A 514 -20.99 7.33 77.55
N LEU A 515 -20.34 8.23 76.80
CA LEU A 515 -19.21 9.14 77.18
C LEU A 515 -17.87 8.58 77.76
N GLY A 516 -16.79 9.34 77.49
CA GLY A 516 -15.47 9.23 78.15
C GLY A 516 -15.32 10.22 79.32
N PRO A 517 -14.20 10.98 79.51
CA PRO A 517 -13.33 11.50 78.43
C PRO A 517 -11.80 11.73 78.72
N LEU A 518 -11.05 12.05 77.64
CA LEU A 518 -9.95 13.04 77.52
C LEU A 518 -8.57 12.94 78.23
N ARG A 519 -7.52 13.27 77.44
CA ARG A 519 -6.21 13.92 77.77
C ARG A 519 -5.11 13.13 78.53
N MET A 520 -3.81 13.43 78.39
CA MET A 520 -3.00 13.91 77.23
C MET A 520 -1.48 13.78 77.53
N ARG A 521 -0.66 13.62 76.48
CA ARG A 521 0.76 14.04 76.31
C ARG A 521 1.95 13.41 77.08
N ASP A 522 2.81 12.79 76.26
CA ASP A 522 4.21 13.16 75.97
C ASP A 522 5.44 12.56 76.70
N SER A 523 6.43 12.24 75.85
CA SER A 523 7.89 12.07 76.04
C SER A 523 8.47 10.73 76.55
N ALA A 524 9.73 10.49 76.18
CA ALA A 524 10.50 9.23 76.30
C ALA A 524 11.67 9.40 77.33
N LEU A 525 12.53 8.44 77.69
CA LEU A 525 13.30 7.48 76.87
C LEU A 525 13.97 6.36 77.74
N THR A 526 14.71 5.45 77.08
CA THR A 526 15.80 4.56 77.60
C THR A 526 15.52 3.35 78.54
N ARG A 527 15.68 2.16 77.93
CA ARG A 527 16.26 0.86 78.41
C ARG A 527 16.73 0.71 79.88
N ASN A 528 16.37 -0.43 80.49
CA ASN A 528 17.28 -1.59 80.62
C ASN A 528 16.53 -2.91 80.99
N SER A 529 17.24 -4.05 81.00
CA SER A 529 16.67 -5.41 80.86
C SER A 529 16.59 -6.25 82.13
N LEU A 530 15.58 -7.14 82.22
CA LEU A 530 15.59 -8.48 82.84
C LEU A 530 14.33 -9.28 82.37
N ALA A 531 14.27 -10.59 82.59
CA ALA A 531 13.29 -11.53 82.00
C ALA A 531 12.47 -12.29 83.10
N PRO A 532 11.52 -13.23 82.81
CA PRO A 532 11.02 -13.74 81.52
C PRO A 532 9.47 -13.92 81.37
N ILE A 533 9.01 -14.08 80.11
CA ILE A 533 7.81 -14.82 79.63
C ILE A 533 6.45 -14.59 80.34
N ARG A 534 5.54 -13.80 79.70
CA ARG A 534 4.39 -14.34 78.93
C ARG A 534 3.72 -13.28 78.04
N ASP A 535 2.79 -13.74 77.20
CA ASP A 535 1.81 -13.01 76.37
C ASP A 535 2.34 -11.92 75.41
N HIS A 536 2.62 -12.33 74.17
CA HIS A 536 2.82 -11.39 73.06
C HIS A 536 1.49 -10.75 72.63
N CYS A 537 1.41 -9.42 72.75
CA CYS A 537 0.28 -8.62 72.32
C CYS A 537 -0.04 -8.80 70.83
N THR A 538 -1.30 -9.11 70.50
CA THR A 538 -1.80 -8.93 69.13
C THR A 538 -1.83 -7.43 68.82
N HIS A 539 -0.90 -6.94 68.00
CA HIS A 539 -1.00 -5.59 67.43
C HIS A 539 -2.22 -5.56 66.48
N ARG A 540 -3.33 -5.01 66.97
CA ARG A 540 -4.55 -4.81 66.18
C ARG A 540 -4.59 -3.40 65.62
N TYR A 541 -4.92 -3.27 64.34
CA TYR A 541 -4.84 -2.03 63.59
C TYR A 541 -6.22 -1.42 63.28
N PRO A 542 -6.32 -0.07 63.23
CA PRO A 542 -7.50 0.60 62.67
C PRO A 542 -7.65 0.28 61.17
N PRO A 543 -8.86 0.45 60.59
CA PRO A 543 -9.10 0.15 59.18
C PRO A 543 -8.28 1.08 58.28
N LEU A 544 -7.90 0.61 57.08
CA LEU A 544 -7.24 1.49 56.11
C LEU A 544 -8.28 2.34 55.37
N LYS A 545 -7.83 3.51 54.90
CA LYS A 545 -8.60 4.39 54.03
C LYS A 545 -9.05 3.62 52.77
N PRO A 546 -10.36 3.54 52.44
CA PRO A 546 -10.83 2.97 51.18
C PRO A 546 -10.25 3.75 50.00
N LYS A 547 -9.85 3.03 48.95
CA LYS A 547 -9.27 3.61 47.71
C LYS A 547 -10.12 3.26 46.50
N ASN A 548 -9.85 3.94 45.38
CA ASN A 548 -10.47 3.66 44.08
C ASN A 548 -12.01 3.59 44.12
N LEU A 549 -12.64 4.48 44.90
CA LEU A 549 -14.09 4.65 44.89
C LEU A 549 -14.54 5.03 43.48
N LYS A 550 -15.45 4.25 42.92
CA LYS A 550 -16.14 4.46 41.64
C LYS A 550 -17.62 4.25 41.86
N CYS A 551 -18.46 5.01 41.17
CA CYS A 551 -19.91 4.92 41.28
C CYS A 551 -20.57 5.01 39.91
N ILE A 552 -21.62 4.21 39.68
CA ILE A 552 -22.34 4.09 38.42
C ILE A 552 -23.86 4.11 38.68
N ALA A 553 -24.58 5.04 38.06
CA ALA A 553 -26.02 5.02 37.92
C ALA A 553 -26.37 4.55 36.50
N HIS A 554 -27.09 3.43 36.39
CA HIS A 554 -27.48 2.90 35.10
C HIS A 554 -28.74 3.61 34.58
N GLN A 555 -28.86 3.76 33.25
CA GLN A 555 -30.13 4.13 32.62
C GLN A 555 -31.20 3.05 32.85
N ASP A 556 -32.41 3.47 33.24
CA ASP A 556 -33.59 2.61 33.38
C ASP A 556 -34.75 3.17 32.53
N GLY A 557 -35.19 2.40 31.54
CA GLY A 557 -36.11 2.87 30.50
C GLY A 557 -35.58 4.14 29.79
N THR A 558 -36.39 5.20 29.79
CA THR A 558 -36.05 6.54 29.27
C THR A 558 -35.44 7.48 30.32
N SER A 559 -35.12 6.97 31.51
CA SER A 559 -34.70 7.75 32.68
C SER A 559 -33.36 7.28 33.25
N ILE A 560 -32.80 8.03 34.20
CA ILE A 560 -31.61 7.61 34.96
C ILE A 560 -32.08 6.98 36.28
N SER A 561 -31.57 5.79 36.60
CA SER A 561 -31.90 5.10 37.85
C SER A 561 -31.49 5.92 39.07
N ASN A 562 -32.38 6.02 40.05
CA ASN A 562 -32.06 6.62 41.35
C ASN A 562 -31.13 5.74 42.22
N LYS A 563 -30.74 4.55 41.74
CA LYS A 563 -29.80 3.64 42.41
C LYS A 563 -28.38 3.87 41.88
N LEU A 564 -27.51 4.37 42.75
CA LEU A 564 -26.10 4.57 42.48
C LEU A 564 -25.31 3.36 43.02
N ASN A 565 -24.73 2.57 42.10
CA ASN A 565 -23.93 1.40 42.39
C ASN A 565 -22.46 1.81 42.57
N CYS A 566 -21.93 1.76 43.79
CA CYS A 566 -20.54 2.11 44.08
C CYS A 566 -19.67 0.88 44.39
N SER A 567 -18.38 0.99 44.08
CA SER A 567 -17.35 0.00 44.39
C SER A 567 -16.05 0.68 44.82
N TRP A 568 -15.29 0.06 45.72
CA TRP A 568 -14.02 0.57 46.26
C TRP A 568 -13.11 -0.60 46.67
N ASP A 569 -11.81 -0.34 46.78
CA ASP A 569 -10.85 -1.32 47.28
C ASP A 569 -10.88 -1.35 48.82
N PRO A 570 -11.24 -2.50 49.45
CA PRO A 570 -11.39 -2.61 50.90
C PRO A 570 -10.04 -2.83 51.58
N GLY A 571 -9.31 -1.75 51.82
CA GLY A 571 -8.08 -1.79 52.61
C GLY A 571 -8.35 -2.26 54.05
N THR A 572 -7.81 -3.41 54.43
CA THR A 572 -7.80 -3.92 55.82
C THR A 572 -6.39 -4.34 56.20
N ARG A 573 -6.01 -4.09 57.47
CA ARG A 573 -4.73 -4.56 58.05
C ARG A 573 -4.88 -5.80 58.93
N ASP A 574 -6.09 -6.01 59.48
CA ASP A 574 -6.46 -7.18 60.27
C ASP A 574 -7.71 -7.85 59.70
N PRO A 575 -7.66 -9.13 59.31
CA PRO A 575 -8.87 -9.88 58.96
C PRO A 575 -9.70 -10.27 60.20
N ILE A 576 -9.12 -10.17 61.40
CA ILE A 576 -9.75 -10.55 62.68
C ILE A 576 -10.75 -9.48 63.16
N LEU A 577 -10.63 -8.24 62.70
CA LEU A 577 -11.54 -7.14 63.06
C LEU A 577 -12.51 -6.83 61.92
N ASN A 578 -13.72 -7.40 62.02
CA ASN A 578 -14.85 -7.11 61.14
C ASN A 578 -14.98 -5.60 60.92
N THR A 579 -14.74 -5.17 59.68
CA THR A 579 -14.83 -3.78 59.25
C THR A 579 -16.14 -3.60 58.48
N SER A 580 -16.99 -2.71 58.97
CA SER A 580 -18.21 -2.27 58.28
C SER A 580 -17.89 -1.07 57.39
N TYR A 581 -18.55 -1.01 56.23
CA TYR A 581 -18.45 0.12 55.32
C TYR A 581 -19.82 0.79 55.20
N THR A 582 -19.83 2.12 55.29
CA THR A 582 -21.02 2.95 55.08
C THR A 582 -20.78 3.88 53.91
N LEU A 583 -21.56 3.68 52.84
CA LEU A 583 -21.60 4.53 51.67
C LEU A 583 -22.54 5.72 51.93
N HIS A 584 -22.05 6.93 51.70
CA HIS A 584 -22.79 8.18 51.81
C HIS A 584 -22.85 8.86 50.44
N ALA A 585 -24.03 9.35 50.07
CA ALA A 585 -24.22 10.27 48.95
C ALA A 585 -24.99 11.51 49.44
N SER A 586 -24.51 12.70 49.07
CA SER A 586 -25.02 14.00 49.52
C SER A 586 -25.03 14.99 48.35
N SER A 587 -26.15 15.66 48.10
CA SER A 587 -26.23 16.78 47.14
C SER A 587 -26.49 18.11 47.85
N THR A 588 -26.22 19.22 47.18
CA THR A 588 -26.26 20.60 47.72
C THR A 588 -27.64 21.00 48.27
N LEU A 589 -28.71 20.42 47.74
CA LEU A 589 -30.10 20.58 48.23
C LEU A 589 -30.48 19.60 49.35
N HIS A 590 -29.52 19.21 50.20
CA HIS A 590 -29.72 18.38 51.41
C HIS A 590 -30.27 16.95 51.16
N PHE A 591 -30.22 16.43 49.93
CA PHE A 591 -30.48 15.03 49.65
C PHE A 591 -29.35 14.15 50.20
N ASN A 592 -29.52 13.67 51.43
CA ASN A 592 -28.59 12.77 52.13
C ASN A 592 -29.12 11.33 52.08
N ALA A 593 -28.46 10.48 51.29
CA ALA A 593 -28.73 9.04 51.25
C ALA A 593 -27.54 8.28 51.85
N THR A 594 -27.82 7.25 52.64
CA THR A 594 -26.79 6.41 53.26
C THR A 594 -27.15 4.93 53.13
N SER A 595 -26.13 4.08 53.05
CA SER A 595 -26.27 2.64 52.88
C SER A 595 -25.11 2.00 53.65
N TYR A 596 -25.37 1.08 54.57
CA TYR A 596 -24.35 0.40 55.38
C TYR A 596 -24.31 -1.11 55.09
N LYS A 597 -23.12 -1.71 55.06
CA LYS A 597 -22.97 -3.16 54.82
C LYS A 597 -21.67 -3.69 55.43
N TYR A 598 -21.69 -4.95 55.85
CA TYR A 598 -20.52 -5.61 56.45
C TYR A 598 -19.62 -6.20 55.37
N LEU A 599 -18.31 -5.92 55.44
CA LEU A 599 -17.27 -6.65 54.72
C LEU A 599 -17.42 -6.70 53.18
N THR A 600 -17.97 -5.66 52.56
CA THR A 600 -18.15 -5.54 51.10
C THR A 600 -17.22 -4.52 50.44
N SER A 601 -16.79 -4.83 49.21
CA SER A 601 -16.12 -3.91 48.28
C SER A 601 -17.09 -3.17 47.35
N ASN A 602 -18.39 -3.49 47.37
CA ASN A 602 -19.41 -2.81 46.57
C ASN A 602 -20.75 -2.65 47.32
N GLN A 603 -21.47 -1.58 46.99
CA GLN A 603 -22.74 -1.23 47.62
C GLN A 603 -23.57 -0.28 46.77
N THR A 604 -24.88 -0.44 46.82
CA THR A 604 -25.86 0.46 46.19
C THR A 604 -26.40 1.46 47.21
N VAL A 605 -26.40 2.75 46.87
CA VAL A 605 -27.15 3.79 47.60
C VAL A 605 -28.32 4.25 46.73
N THR A 606 -29.51 4.36 47.31
CA THR A 606 -30.72 4.79 46.60
C THR A 606 -31.03 6.23 46.97
N LEU A 607 -31.07 7.10 45.96
CA LEU A 607 -31.51 8.49 46.06
C LEU A 607 -33.04 8.53 45.92
N ASN A 608 -33.70 9.59 46.41
CA ASN A 608 -35.15 9.73 46.22
C ASN A 608 -35.48 9.92 44.72
N ILE A 609 -34.81 10.90 44.11
CA ILE A 609 -34.82 11.21 42.67
C ILE A 609 -33.35 11.36 42.26
N PHE A 610 -32.99 11.01 41.02
CA PHE A 610 -31.64 11.25 40.52
C PHE A 610 -31.42 12.77 40.24
N PRO A 611 -30.41 13.42 40.83
CA PRO A 611 -30.30 14.88 40.83
C PRO A 611 -29.59 15.41 39.58
N ASN A 612 -30.27 15.36 38.42
CA ASN A 612 -29.78 15.91 37.15
C ASN A 612 -29.27 17.35 37.31
N HIS A 613 -28.15 17.69 36.65
CA HIS A 613 -27.54 19.03 36.64
C HIS A 613 -27.18 19.58 38.04
N MET A 614 -26.93 18.71 39.03
CA MET A 614 -26.49 19.09 40.38
C MET A 614 -25.21 18.36 40.78
N MET A 615 -24.38 19.02 41.59
CA MET A 615 -23.22 18.37 42.21
C MET A 615 -23.65 17.27 43.20
N LEU A 616 -23.00 16.12 43.11
CA LEU A 616 -23.21 14.97 43.99
C LEU A 616 -21.88 14.61 44.66
N THR A 617 -21.88 14.61 45.99
CA THR A 617 -20.73 14.24 46.82
C THR A 617 -20.90 12.79 47.27
N VAL A 618 -19.91 11.92 47.03
CA VAL A 618 -19.99 10.50 47.38
C VAL A 618 -18.72 10.04 48.09
N TRP A 619 -18.86 9.36 49.24
CA TRP A 619 -17.74 8.84 50.02
C TRP A 619 -18.10 7.61 50.84
N VAL A 620 -17.08 6.86 51.27
CA VAL A 620 -17.23 5.66 52.10
C VAL A 620 -16.55 5.87 53.45
N VAL A 621 -17.25 5.54 54.53
CA VAL A 621 -16.69 5.47 55.89
C VAL A 621 -16.42 4.00 56.21
N ALA A 622 -15.16 3.64 56.45
CA ALA A 622 -14.77 2.33 56.95
C ALA A 622 -14.61 2.38 58.47
N GLN A 623 -15.27 1.48 59.20
CA GLN A 623 -15.30 1.48 60.66
C GLN A 623 -15.07 0.08 61.22
N ASN A 624 -14.21 -0.05 62.23
CA ASN A 624 -14.07 -1.26 63.04
C ASN A 624 -14.02 -0.90 64.54
N LYS A 625 -13.80 -1.89 65.41
CA LYS A 625 -13.78 -1.70 66.89
C LYS A 625 -12.68 -0.76 67.42
N LEU A 626 -11.73 -0.34 66.59
CA LEU A 626 -10.61 0.55 66.96
C LEU A 626 -10.72 1.97 66.38
N GLY A 627 -11.66 2.21 65.45
CA GLY A 627 -11.86 3.54 64.88
C GLY A 627 -12.56 3.54 63.52
N SER A 628 -12.70 4.75 62.97
CA SER A 628 -13.31 5.01 61.66
C SER A 628 -12.41 5.88 60.79
N VAL A 629 -12.35 5.59 59.49
CA VAL A 629 -11.62 6.38 58.49
C VAL A 629 -12.50 6.62 57.27
N THR A 630 -12.42 7.82 56.69
CA THR A 630 -13.19 8.19 55.50
C THR A 630 -12.34 8.06 54.24
N SER A 631 -12.92 7.56 53.14
CA SER A 631 -12.32 7.67 51.82
C SER A 631 -12.11 9.14 51.42
N ASP A 632 -11.39 9.36 50.33
CA ASP A 632 -11.54 10.61 49.59
C ASP A 632 -12.99 10.75 49.09
N LYS A 633 -13.46 12.00 48.98
CA LYS A 633 -14.81 12.30 48.48
C LYS A 633 -14.74 12.50 46.98
N LEU A 634 -15.57 11.79 46.22
CA LEU A 634 -15.91 12.18 44.86
C LEU A 634 -16.86 13.37 44.95
N PHE A 635 -16.64 14.42 44.16
CA PHE A 635 -17.47 15.61 44.10
C PHE A 635 -17.57 16.08 42.65
N GLU A 636 -18.61 15.62 41.96
CA GLU A 636 -18.79 15.75 40.52
C GLU A 636 -20.24 16.13 40.19
N ASP A 637 -20.49 16.62 38.97
CA ASP A 637 -21.86 16.68 38.42
C ASP A 637 -22.49 15.28 38.47
N ALA A 638 -23.77 15.15 38.84
CA ALA A 638 -24.44 13.86 38.92
C ALA A 638 -24.36 13.06 37.60
N GLU A 639 -24.36 13.76 36.45
CA GLU A 639 -24.18 13.21 35.11
C GLU A 639 -22.88 12.41 34.92
N TYR A 640 -21.81 12.74 35.66
CA TYR A 640 -20.54 11.99 35.65
C TYR A 640 -20.73 10.52 36.05
N PHE A 641 -21.69 10.24 36.94
CA PHE A 641 -21.92 8.89 37.43
C PHE A 641 -22.77 8.04 36.47
N VAL A 642 -23.31 8.59 35.39
CA VAL A 642 -24.28 7.89 34.53
C VAL A 642 -23.57 6.94 33.55
N LYS A 643 -24.12 5.72 33.41
CA LYS A 643 -23.86 4.84 32.26
C LYS A 643 -25.16 4.72 31.43
N PRO A 644 -25.20 5.28 30.20
CA PRO A 644 -26.33 5.11 29.29
C PRO A 644 -26.37 3.70 28.70
N ASN A 645 -27.50 3.36 28.07
CA ASN A 645 -27.67 2.13 27.29
C ASN A 645 -27.07 2.29 25.88
N PRO A 646 -26.71 1.18 25.19
CA PRO A 646 -26.37 1.22 23.76
C PRO A 646 -27.57 1.76 22.94
N PRO A 647 -27.36 2.64 21.94
CA PRO A 647 -28.43 3.08 21.07
C PRO A 647 -28.96 1.93 20.19
N ALA A 648 -30.29 1.85 20.12
CA ALA A 648 -31.01 0.69 19.63
C ALA A 648 -31.11 0.62 18.09
N ASN A 649 -31.88 -0.36 17.59
CA ASN A 649 -32.42 -0.51 16.24
C ASN A 649 -31.46 -0.65 15.04
N VAL A 650 -30.15 -0.57 15.26
CA VAL A 650 -29.00 -0.93 14.39
C VAL A 650 -29.32 -1.38 12.95
N ARG A 651 -29.24 -0.51 11.94
CA ARG A 651 -29.27 -0.86 10.50
C ARG A 651 -28.57 0.18 9.63
N ILE A 652 -28.13 -0.28 8.46
CA ILE A 652 -27.31 0.45 7.51
C ILE A 652 -27.99 0.43 6.14
N ILE A 653 -27.95 1.54 5.43
CA ILE A 653 -28.62 1.74 4.14
C ILE A 653 -27.54 1.95 3.05
N PRO A 654 -27.52 1.13 1.98
CA PRO A 654 -26.67 1.37 0.83
C PRO A 654 -27.00 2.70 0.15
N ASP A 655 -25.99 3.52 -0.06
CA ASP A 655 -26.15 4.88 -0.57
C ASP A 655 -26.19 4.86 -2.11
N SER A 656 -27.37 4.69 -2.71
CA SER A 656 -27.51 4.32 -4.12
C SER A 656 -26.96 5.33 -5.14
N GLY A 657 -26.66 6.57 -4.72
CA GLY A 657 -25.96 7.56 -5.56
C GLY A 657 -24.43 7.56 -5.41
N PHE A 658 -23.90 6.87 -4.38
CA PHE A 658 -22.51 6.97 -3.94
C PHE A 658 -21.97 5.58 -3.55
N TYR A 659 -21.42 4.86 -4.52
CA TYR A 659 -20.95 3.47 -4.37
C TYR A 659 -19.78 3.26 -3.38
N LYS A 660 -19.18 4.34 -2.84
CA LYS A 660 -18.17 4.32 -1.76
C LYS A 660 -18.72 4.74 -0.38
N SER A 661 -20.03 4.82 -0.20
CA SER A 661 -20.64 5.17 1.10
C SER A 661 -21.75 4.22 1.56
N LEU A 662 -21.98 4.26 2.88
CA LEU A 662 -23.08 3.61 3.58
C LEU A 662 -23.68 4.61 4.57
N ILE A 663 -25.00 4.74 4.58
CA ILE A 663 -25.70 5.62 5.52
C ILE A 663 -26.06 4.81 6.77
N VAL A 664 -25.56 5.25 7.92
CA VAL A 664 -25.67 4.57 9.21
C VAL A 664 -26.44 5.50 10.16
N ASN A 665 -27.58 5.06 10.67
CA ASN A 665 -28.54 5.93 11.35
C ASN A 665 -28.73 5.57 12.83
N TRP A 666 -29.47 6.36 13.62
CA TRP A 666 -29.48 6.29 15.10
C TRP A 666 -30.81 6.60 15.80
N THR A 667 -31.11 5.84 16.86
CA THR A 667 -32.13 6.17 17.87
C THR A 667 -31.39 6.57 19.14
N HIS A 668 -31.77 7.70 19.74
CA HIS A 668 -31.18 8.14 21.00
C HIS A 668 -31.66 7.25 22.17
N PRO A 669 -30.77 6.81 23.08
CA PRO A 669 -31.17 5.94 24.19
C PRO A 669 -31.83 6.72 25.35
N ILE A 670 -31.50 8.01 25.50
CA ILE A 670 -32.10 8.95 26.45
C ILE A 670 -32.42 10.23 25.69
N HIS A 671 -33.49 10.93 26.08
CA HIS A 671 -33.84 12.23 25.52
C HIS A 671 -32.88 13.33 26.02
N GLU A 672 -32.53 14.28 25.14
CA GLU A 672 -31.54 15.35 25.41
C GLU A 672 -31.80 16.13 26.71
N THR A 673 -33.08 16.36 27.05
CA THR A 673 -33.51 17.08 28.27
C THR A 673 -33.24 16.35 29.58
N ALA A 674 -32.81 15.09 29.54
CA ALA A 674 -32.45 14.30 30.72
C ALA A 674 -30.99 13.86 30.71
N PHE A 675 -30.40 13.58 29.54
CA PHE A 675 -28.98 13.26 29.41
C PHE A 675 -28.51 13.51 27.96
N LYS A 676 -27.76 14.61 27.73
CA LYS A 676 -27.23 14.94 26.41
C LYS A 676 -25.98 14.10 26.09
N VAL A 677 -26.07 13.26 25.07
CA VAL A 677 -25.03 12.30 24.66
C VAL A 677 -24.27 12.72 23.41
N LYS A 678 -23.02 12.27 23.31
CA LYS A 678 -22.27 12.12 22.05
C LYS A 678 -22.07 10.64 21.71
N TYR A 679 -21.61 10.38 20.50
CA TYR A 679 -21.41 9.04 19.99
C TYR A 679 -19.93 8.77 19.66
N HIS A 680 -19.60 7.50 19.44
CA HIS A 680 -18.27 7.11 18.97
C HIS A 680 -18.39 6.11 17.84
N ILE A 681 -17.65 6.38 16.74
CA ILE A 681 -17.89 5.71 15.46
C ILE A 681 -16.71 4.91 14.92
N ARG A 682 -17.02 3.91 14.08
CA ARG A 682 -16.13 2.81 13.62
C ARG A 682 -16.87 1.94 12.57
N TYR A 683 -16.19 1.28 11.61
CA TYR A 683 -16.88 0.60 10.46
C TYR A 683 -16.05 -0.49 9.72
N CYS A 684 -16.48 -1.77 9.61
CA CYS A 684 -15.59 -2.88 9.15
C CYS A 684 -15.99 -3.58 7.88
N LYS A 685 -15.03 -4.23 7.20
CA LYS A 685 -15.31 -5.32 6.24
C LYS A 685 -15.69 -6.61 6.97
N ALA A 686 -16.70 -7.32 6.50
CA ALA A 686 -17.12 -8.63 7.04
C ALA A 686 -15.96 -9.65 7.04
N GLY A 687 -15.90 -10.49 8.07
CA GLY A 687 -14.85 -11.51 8.25
C GLY A 687 -13.45 -10.99 8.66
N SER A 688 -13.17 -9.69 8.58
CA SER A 688 -11.91 -9.11 9.07
C SER A 688 -11.86 -9.05 10.60
N SER A 689 -10.66 -8.84 11.18
CA SER A 689 -10.45 -8.50 12.61
C SER A 689 -9.70 -7.17 12.84
N VAL A 690 -9.10 -6.56 11.79
CA VAL A 690 -8.31 -5.31 11.85
C VAL A 690 -9.20 -4.08 11.61
N TRP A 691 -9.45 -3.32 12.66
CA TRP A 691 -10.79 -2.78 12.86
C TRP A 691 -10.75 -1.25 13.27
N GLN A 692 -10.77 -0.35 12.25
CA GLN A 692 -10.75 1.15 12.18
C GLN A 692 -11.89 1.96 12.85
N GLU A 693 -11.53 2.99 13.62
CA GLU A 693 -12.46 3.92 14.27
C GLU A 693 -12.55 5.31 13.57
N ILE A 694 -13.57 6.10 13.90
CA ILE A 694 -13.88 7.44 13.35
C ILE A 694 -13.64 8.49 14.43
N PRO A 695 -12.91 9.58 14.12
CA PRO A 695 -12.65 10.69 15.03
C PRO A 695 -13.91 11.22 15.75
N GLN A 696 -13.81 11.38 17.07
CA GLN A 696 -14.96 11.73 17.91
C GLN A 696 -15.54 13.13 17.63
N ASN A 697 -14.71 14.07 17.18
CA ASN A 697 -15.11 15.43 16.77
C ASN A 697 -16.20 15.43 15.68
N LEU A 698 -16.18 14.46 14.75
CA LEU A 698 -17.21 14.28 13.72
C LEU A 698 -18.54 13.74 14.29
N THR A 699 -18.58 13.38 15.58
CA THR A 699 -19.67 12.65 16.24
C THR A 699 -20.01 13.21 17.63
N GLU A 700 -19.50 14.41 17.93
CA GLU A 700 -19.76 15.19 19.16
C GLU A 700 -21.15 15.83 19.17
N ALA A 701 -21.70 16.09 17.99
CA ALA A 701 -23.08 16.52 17.84
C ALA A 701 -24.08 15.39 18.17
N TYR A 702 -25.24 15.77 18.68
CA TYR A 702 -26.37 14.88 18.96
C TYR A 702 -27.06 14.52 17.64
N ILE A 703 -26.67 13.40 17.02
CA ILE A 703 -27.03 13.03 15.63
C ILE A 703 -27.80 11.70 15.53
N GLU A 704 -28.79 11.67 14.63
CA GLU A 704 -29.54 10.47 14.24
C GLU A 704 -29.02 9.81 12.93
N SER A 705 -27.94 10.33 12.34
CA SER A 705 -27.40 9.81 11.07
C SER A 705 -25.93 10.18 10.85
N PHE A 706 -25.19 9.27 10.21
CA PHE A 706 -23.82 9.47 9.75
C PHE A 706 -23.56 8.71 8.45
N ARG A 707 -23.00 9.37 7.44
CA ARG A 707 -22.57 8.75 6.19
C ARG A 707 -21.13 8.28 6.33
N LEU A 708 -20.92 6.97 6.39
CA LEU A 708 -19.60 6.37 6.18
C LEU A 708 -19.17 6.61 4.73
N GLN A 709 -17.92 6.98 4.49
CA GLN A 709 -17.39 7.30 3.15
C GLN A 709 -16.05 6.58 2.91
N PHE A 710 -15.52 6.71 1.69
CA PHE A 710 -14.25 6.09 1.25
C PHE A 710 -14.20 4.56 1.40
N LEU A 711 -15.36 3.90 1.38
CA LEU A 711 -15.49 2.46 1.42
C LEU A 711 -15.16 1.85 0.05
N GLN A 712 -14.75 0.58 0.02
CA GLN A 712 -14.68 -0.17 -1.23
C GLN A 712 -16.10 -0.54 -1.75
N PRO A 713 -16.36 -0.48 -3.06
CA PRO A 713 -17.63 -0.91 -3.66
C PRO A 713 -17.91 -2.40 -3.47
N TYR A 714 -19.17 -2.80 -3.61
CA TYR A 714 -19.66 -4.18 -3.56
C TYR A 714 -19.09 -5.07 -2.42
N THR A 715 -18.81 -4.46 -1.29
CA THR A 715 -18.12 -5.08 -0.14
C THR A 715 -19.07 -5.08 1.05
N ASP A 716 -19.18 -6.20 1.75
CA ASP A 716 -20.01 -6.31 2.95
C ASP A 716 -19.32 -5.63 4.15
N TYR A 717 -20.02 -4.72 4.83
CA TYR A 717 -19.55 -4.05 6.04
C TYR A 717 -20.40 -4.35 7.29
N VAL A 718 -19.78 -4.44 8.47
CA VAL A 718 -20.42 -4.69 9.80
C VAL A 718 -20.31 -3.47 10.72
N VAL A 719 -21.35 -3.21 11.52
CA VAL A 719 -21.63 -1.90 12.15
C VAL A 719 -22.55 -1.99 13.44
N GLN A 720 -22.06 -1.63 14.66
CA GLN A 720 -22.65 -1.61 16.06
C GLN A 720 -22.25 -0.46 17.12
N VAL A 721 -23.03 0.60 17.45
CA VAL A 721 -22.60 1.87 18.18
C VAL A 721 -22.47 1.75 19.72
N ARG A 722 -21.65 2.64 20.33
CA ARG A 722 -21.78 3.12 21.74
C ARG A 722 -21.90 4.64 21.87
N CYS A 723 -22.34 5.13 23.03
CA CYS A 723 -22.48 6.55 23.38
C CYS A 723 -21.91 6.89 24.76
N THR A 724 -21.74 8.18 25.05
CA THR A 724 -21.40 8.71 26.39
C THR A 724 -21.94 10.14 26.54
N HIS A 725 -21.74 10.78 27.69
CA HIS A 725 -22.06 12.20 27.89
C HIS A 725 -21.38 13.10 26.84
N HIS A 726 -22.05 14.16 26.38
CA HIS A 726 -21.51 15.05 25.36
C HIS A 726 -20.14 15.66 25.69
N LYS A 727 -19.87 16.01 26.96
CA LYS A 727 -18.56 16.52 27.41
C LYS A 727 -17.47 15.43 27.51
N GLY A 728 -17.81 14.16 27.26
CA GLY A 728 -16.92 13.01 27.45
C GLY A 728 -16.75 12.58 28.92
N LEU A 729 -17.53 13.16 29.84
CA LEU A 729 -17.52 12.84 31.27
C LEU A 729 -18.29 11.56 31.56
N GLY A 730 -17.88 10.81 32.59
CA GLY A 730 -18.56 9.59 33.00
C GLY A 730 -18.35 8.37 32.09
N TYR A 731 -19.35 7.49 32.02
CA TYR A 731 -19.18 6.15 31.47
C TYR A 731 -19.75 6.00 30.06
N TRP A 732 -18.97 5.36 29.19
CA TRP A 732 -19.46 4.86 27.91
C TRP A 732 -20.51 3.76 28.10
N SER A 733 -21.54 3.75 27.27
CA SER A 733 -22.39 2.58 27.08
C SER A 733 -21.62 1.43 26.44
N ASP A 734 -22.21 0.23 26.53
CA ASP A 734 -21.71 -0.93 25.81
C ASP A 734 -21.90 -0.76 24.29
N TRP A 735 -21.23 -1.59 23.50
CA TRP A 735 -21.46 -1.63 22.06
C TRP A 735 -22.79 -2.34 21.73
N SER A 736 -23.50 -1.87 20.71
CA SER A 736 -24.77 -2.44 20.27
C SER A 736 -24.61 -3.80 19.55
N PRO A 737 -25.71 -4.44 19.08
CA PRO A 737 -25.64 -5.58 18.17
C PRO A 737 -24.96 -5.25 16.83
N ASN A 738 -24.27 -6.23 16.24
CA ASN A 738 -23.72 -6.14 14.88
C ASN A 738 -24.82 -6.12 13.83
N SER A 739 -24.86 -5.08 12.98
CA SER A 739 -25.63 -5.10 11.73
C SER A 739 -24.74 -5.03 10.50
N THR A 740 -25.23 -5.56 9.37
CA THR A 740 -24.43 -5.80 8.16
C THR A 740 -25.12 -5.28 6.90
N ALA A 741 -24.38 -4.60 6.02
CA ALA A 741 -24.86 -4.19 4.70
C ALA A 741 -23.73 -4.13 3.67
N ARG A 742 -24.06 -4.34 2.39
CA ARG A 742 -23.11 -4.21 1.26
C ARG A 742 -23.10 -2.79 0.71
N THR A 743 -21.93 -2.27 0.37
CA THR A 743 -21.82 -1.07 -0.48
C THR A 743 -22.43 -1.34 -1.88
N PRO A 744 -22.95 -0.32 -2.58
CA PRO A 744 -23.43 -0.48 -3.95
C PRO A 744 -22.35 -1.01 -4.91
N GLU A 745 -22.78 -1.57 -6.05
CA GLU A 745 -21.88 -1.82 -7.18
C GLU A 745 -21.40 -0.49 -7.79
N ALA A 746 -20.21 -0.49 -8.39
CA ALA A 746 -19.64 0.61 -9.16
C ALA A 746 -19.11 0.07 -10.50
N PRO A 747 -18.88 0.89 -11.54
CA PRO A 747 -18.16 0.41 -12.72
C PRO A 747 -16.76 -0.13 -12.35
N PRO A 748 -16.21 -1.11 -13.08
CA PRO A 748 -14.89 -1.67 -12.77
C PRO A 748 -13.78 -0.63 -12.90
N SER A 749 -13.02 -0.36 -11.84
CA SER A 749 -11.98 0.69 -11.81
C SER A 749 -10.67 0.30 -12.50
N GLY A 750 -10.53 -0.96 -12.94
CA GLY A 750 -9.39 -1.46 -13.71
C GLY A 750 -9.77 -1.83 -15.15
N LYS A 751 -8.79 -1.81 -16.06
CA LYS A 751 -8.92 -2.41 -17.40
C LYS A 751 -8.76 -3.94 -17.33
N PRO A 752 -9.44 -4.75 -18.17
CA PRO A 752 -9.23 -6.19 -18.22
C PRO A 752 -7.82 -6.51 -18.71
N ALA A 753 -7.16 -7.52 -18.15
CA ALA A 753 -5.88 -7.96 -18.69
C ALA A 753 -6.15 -8.81 -19.94
N LEU A 754 -5.74 -8.34 -21.13
CA LEU A 754 -5.85 -9.05 -22.41
C LEU A 754 -4.48 -9.57 -22.87
N TRP A 755 -4.45 -10.79 -23.40
CA TRP A 755 -3.31 -11.38 -24.10
C TRP A 755 -3.74 -12.25 -25.30
N ARG A 756 -2.78 -12.61 -26.16
CA ARG A 756 -3.00 -13.37 -27.40
C ARG A 756 -1.95 -14.47 -27.57
N VAL A 757 -2.41 -15.68 -27.84
CA VAL A 757 -1.59 -16.88 -28.08
C VAL A 757 -1.79 -17.33 -29.53
N TYR A 758 -0.72 -17.64 -30.25
CA TYR A 758 -0.85 -18.30 -31.57
C TYR A 758 -1.01 -19.81 -31.37
N GLU A 759 -2.02 -20.41 -31.99
CA GLU A 759 -2.14 -21.87 -32.11
C GLU A 759 -1.60 -22.35 -33.47
N GLU A 760 -1.86 -21.56 -34.51
CA GLU A 760 -1.37 -21.72 -35.89
C GLU A 760 -1.00 -20.33 -36.44
N ASP A 761 -0.30 -20.26 -37.57
CA ASP A 761 0.15 -18.98 -38.19
C ASP A 761 -0.99 -18.01 -38.53
N THR A 762 -2.23 -18.50 -38.64
CA THR A 762 -3.45 -17.72 -38.93
C THR A 762 -4.49 -17.74 -37.80
N VAL A 763 -4.32 -18.58 -36.77
CA VAL A 763 -5.32 -18.80 -35.71
C VAL A 763 -4.76 -18.38 -34.35
N VAL A 764 -5.40 -17.37 -33.77
CA VAL A 764 -5.03 -16.76 -32.51
C VAL A 764 -6.11 -17.01 -31.46
N LYS A 765 -5.70 -17.56 -30.32
CA LYS A 765 -6.53 -17.63 -29.12
C LYS A 765 -6.34 -16.35 -28.30
N LEU A 766 -7.40 -15.55 -28.20
CA LEU A 766 -7.49 -14.42 -27.29
C LEU A 766 -7.87 -14.94 -25.90
N ILE A 767 -7.19 -14.46 -24.87
CA ILE A 767 -7.42 -14.84 -23.47
C ILE A 767 -7.34 -13.62 -22.56
N TRP A 768 -8.19 -13.56 -21.54
CA TRP A 768 -8.22 -12.41 -20.62
C TRP A 768 -8.53 -12.77 -19.16
N LYS A 769 -8.21 -11.84 -18.27
CA LYS A 769 -8.54 -11.88 -16.83
C LYS A 769 -9.34 -10.64 -16.46
N ASP A 770 -10.13 -10.76 -15.39
CA ASP A 770 -10.96 -9.67 -14.87
C ASP A 770 -10.15 -8.43 -14.50
N PRO A 771 -10.77 -7.25 -14.46
CA PRO A 771 -10.24 -6.08 -13.77
C PRO A 771 -9.80 -6.41 -12.33
N VAL A 772 -8.70 -5.80 -11.88
CA VAL A 772 -8.17 -5.94 -10.52
C VAL A 772 -9.21 -5.54 -9.46
N GLU A 773 -10.02 -4.53 -9.77
CA GLU A 773 -11.17 -4.10 -8.99
C GLU A 773 -12.45 -4.21 -9.85
N PRO A 774 -13.20 -5.32 -9.78
CA PRO A 774 -14.40 -5.53 -10.58
C PRO A 774 -15.63 -4.76 -10.05
N ASN A 775 -15.58 -4.27 -8.81
CA ASN A 775 -16.57 -3.41 -8.13
C ASN A 775 -18.03 -3.88 -8.15
N GLY A 776 -18.24 -5.17 -8.43
CA GLY A 776 -19.53 -5.76 -8.71
C GLY A 776 -19.35 -7.15 -9.30
N LYS A 777 -20.43 -7.77 -9.77
CA LYS A 777 -20.35 -9.05 -10.48
C LYS A 777 -20.16 -8.78 -11.98
N ILE A 778 -19.04 -9.21 -12.56
CA ILE A 778 -18.85 -9.21 -14.01
C ILE A 778 -19.90 -10.13 -14.65
N LEU A 779 -20.63 -9.60 -15.63
CA LEU A 779 -21.71 -10.27 -16.36
C LEU A 779 -21.24 -10.82 -17.71
N GLY A 780 -20.22 -10.18 -18.29
CA GLY A 780 -19.60 -10.53 -19.56
C GLY A 780 -18.64 -9.43 -20.02
N TYR A 781 -18.17 -9.54 -21.25
CA TYR A 781 -17.18 -8.67 -21.87
C TYR A 781 -17.66 -8.27 -23.27
N ASP A 782 -17.50 -7.00 -23.64
CA ASP A 782 -17.61 -6.59 -25.04
C ASP A 782 -16.24 -6.73 -25.70
N LEU A 783 -16.15 -7.61 -26.70
CA LEU A 783 -14.99 -7.77 -27.55
C LEU A 783 -15.24 -7.05 -28.87
N LYS A 784 -14.47 -6.00 -29.14
CA LYS A 784 -14.43 -5.30 -30.42
C LYS A 784 -13.18 -5.72 -31.18
N ILE A 785 -13.35 -6.08 -32.44
CA ILE A 785 -12.27 -6.49 -33.35
C ILE A 785 -12.31 -5.50 -34.51
N ASP A 786 -11.14 -5.00 -34.93
CA ASP A 786 -10.99 -4.10 -36.07
C ASP A 786 -9.94 -4.68 -37.01
N GLU A 787 -10.37 -5.12 -38.19
CA GLU A 787 -9.51 -5.66 -39.27
C GLU A 787 -9.61 -4.74 -40.49
N ASP A 788 -8.50 -4.11 -40.85
CA ASP A 788 -8.36 -3.25 -42.04
C ASP A 788 -9.48 -2.18 -42.18
N GLY A 789 -9.98 -1.66 -41.05
CA GLY A 789 -11.05 -0.65 -40.98
C GLY A 789 -12.47 -1.21 -40.91
N ARG A 790 -12.64 -2.53 -40.79
CA ARG A 790 -13.92 -3.19 -40.51
C ARG A 790 -13.98 -3.58 -39.03
N SER A 791 -14.85 -2.91 -38.28
CA SER A 791 -15.04 -3.21 -36.86
C SER A 791 -16.26 -4.10 -36.59
N GLU A 792 -16.01 -5.30 -36.08
CA GLU A 792 -17.00 -6.25 -35.56
C GLU A 792 -17.07 -6.16 -34.02
N ARG A 793 -18.22 -6.50 -33.42
CA ARG A 793 -18.42 -6.51 -31.96
C ARG A 793 -19.18 -7.75 -31.50
N HIS A 794 -18.70 -8.37 -30.43
CA HIS A 794 -19.26 -9.58 -29.84
C HIS A 794 -19.37 -9.41 -28.31
N PHE A 795 -20.54 -9.69 -27.74
CA PHE A 795 -20.69 -9.83 -26.30
C PHE A 795 -20.37 -11.29 -25.90
N ILE A 796 -19.46 -11.46 -24.94
CA ILE A 796 -18.85 -12.75 -24.61
C ILE A 796 -18.91 -12.99 -23.10
N THR A 797 -19.27 -14.20 -22.66
CA THR A 797 -19.28 -14.60 -21.24
C THR A 797 -18.15 -15.56 -20.86
N SER A 798 -17.43 -16.13 -21.85
CA SER A 798 -16.17 -16.86 -21.63
C SER A 798 -15.01 -15.88 -21.35
N LYS A 799 -13.87 -16.42 -20.93
CA LYS A 799 -12.59 -15.68 -20.78
C LYS A 799 -11.60 -15.94 -21.93
N GLU A 800 -12.11 -16.52 -23.01
CA GLU A 800 -11.37 -16.90 -24.20
C GLU A 800 -12.22 -16.78 -25.46
N TYR A 801 -11.56 -16.49 -26.60
CA TYR A 801 -12.15 -16.43 -27.93
C TYR A 801 -11.14 -16.90 -28.98
N ARG A 802 -11.60 -17.61 -30.01
CA ARG A 802 -10.77 -18.03 -31.16
C ARG A 802 -10.97 -17.06 -32.31
N LEU A 803 -9.89 -16.45 -32.79
CA LEU A 803 -9.87 -15.49 -33.88
C LEU A 803 -8.99 -16.00 -35.02
N THR A 804 -9.55 -16.09 -36.23
CA THR A 804 -8.79 -16.33 -37.46
C THR A 804 -8.44 -14.99 -38.08
N LEU A 805 -7.15 -14.66 -38.17
CA LEU A 805 -6.66 -13.38 -38.71
C LEU A 805 -6.87 -13.33 -40.22
N LYS A 806 -7.56 -12.28 -40.72
CA LYS A 806 -7.80 -12.10 -42.16
C LYS A 806 -6.94 -11.00 -42.76
N GLY A 807 -6.79 -9.88 -42.04
CA GLY A 807 -6.05 -8.69 -42.48
C GLY A 807 -4.54 -8.74 -42.23
N GLU A 808 -3.85 -7.61 -42.32
CA GLU A 808 -2.41 -7.50 -41.96
C GLU A 808 -2.18 -7.07 -40.51
N ASN A 809 -3.06 -6.25 -39.95
CA ASN A 809 -2.97 -5.73 -38.58
C ASN A 809 -4.35 -5.69 -37.92
N THR A 810 -4.65 -6.69 -37.10
CA THR A 810 -5.91 -6.80 -36.37
C THR A 810 -5.78 -6.11 -35.02
N VAL A 811 -6.65 -5.15 -34.71
CA VAL A 811 -6.70 -4.51 -33.38
C VAL A 811 -7.88 -5.07 -32.59
N VAL A 812 -7.60 -5.59 -31.41
CA VAL A 812 -8.58 -6.20 -30.50
C VAL A 812 -8.72 -5.31 -29.27
N GLU A 813 -9.94 -4.85 -28.99
CA GLU A 813 -10.30 -4.00 -27.86
C GLU A 813 -11.32 -4.75 -26.98
N ILE A 814 -11.09 -4.80 -25.67
CA ILE A 814 -11.99 -5.47 -24.73
C ILE A 814 -12.34 -4.62 -23.51
N THR A 815 -13.62 -4.63 -23.12
CA THR A 815 -14.12 -4.10 -21.85
C THR A 815 -14.86 -5.18 -21.06
N ALA A 816 -14.92 -5.04 -19.73
CA ALA A 816 -15.70 -5.90 -18.83
C ALA A 816 -16.91 -5.15 -18.27
N ASN A 817 -18.07 -5.80 -18.22
CA ASN A 817 -19.34 -5.16 -17.89
C ASN A 817 -19.91 -5.74 -16.60
N ASN A 818 -20.43 -4.88 -15.71
CA ASN A 818 -21.23 -5.28 -14.54
C ASN A 818 -22.62 -4.61 -14.58
N LEU A 819 -23.39 -4.65 -13.48
CA LEU A 819 -24.75 -4.09 -13.44
C LEU A 819 -24.81 -2.56 -13.52
N VAL A 820 -23.70 -1.86 -13.27
CA VAL A 820 -23.64 -0.39 -13.16
C VAL A 820 -22.88 0.25 -14.32
N GLY A 821 -21.91 -0.44 -14.91
CA GLY A 821 -21.20 0.09 -16.07
C GLY A 821 -20.12 -0.80 -16.65
N VAL A 822 -19.30 -0.17 -17.49
CA VAL A 822 -18.29 -0.76 -18.36
C VAL A 822 -16.90 -0.35 -17.86
N SER A 823 -15.93 -1.26 -17.90
CA SER A 823 -14.54 -0.99 -17.52
C SER A 823 -13.84 -0.06 -18.52
N LEU A 824 -12.66 0.45 -18.14
CA LEU A 824 -11.72 0.99 -19.13
C LEU A 824 -11.35 -0.09 -20.18
N PRO A 825 -11.18 0.28 -21.47
CA PRO A 825 -10.83 -0.67 -22.52
C PRO A 825 -9.34 -1.06 -22.49
N THR A 826 -9.05 -2.31 -22.84
CA THR A 826 -7.70 -2.76 -23.20
C THR A 826 -7.64 -3.06 -24.70
N ALA A 827 -6.89 -2.25 -25.44
CA ALA A 827 -6.60 -2.46 -26.86
C ALA A 827 -5.23 -3.12 -27.09
N LEU A 828 -5.19 -4.17 -27.91
CA LEU A 828 -4.01 -4.96 -28.29
C LEU A 828 -3.97 -5.12 -29.82
N SER A 829 -2.91 -4.65 -30.46
CA SER A 829 -2.63 -4.90 -31.87
C SER A 829 -1.94 -6.25 -32.06
N ILE A 830 -2.41 -7.00 -33.06
CA ILE A 830 -1.94 -8.33 -33.43
C ILE A 830 -1.45 -8.26 -34.88
N PRO A 831 -0.16 -7.93 -35.10
CA PRO A 831 0.42 -7.92 -36.43
C PRO A 831 0.55 -9.35 -36.96
N ARG A 832 0.30 -9.54 -38.26
CA ARG A 832 0.41 -10.84 -38.92
C ARG A 832 1.85 -11.35 -38.98
N LEU A 833 2.83 -10.47 -39.19
CA LEU A 833 4.27 -10.76 -39.05
C LEU A 833 5.13 -9.48 -38.95
N GLY A 834 6.32 -9.57 -38.37
CA GLY A 834 7.47 -8.75 -38.80
C GLY A 834 7.84 -7.46 -38.04
N THR A 835 6.98 -6.85 -37.21
CA THR A 835 7.32 -5.59 -36.49
C THR A 835 8.35 -5.78 -35.37
N ARG A 836 9.64 -5.67 -35.71
CA ARG A 836 10.78 -5.80 -34.78
C ARG A 836 10.94 -4.57 -33.86
N LEU A 837 10.08 -4.45 -32.85
CA LEU A 837 10.33 -3.58 -31.70
C LEU A 837 11.40 -4.20 -30.77
N PRO A 838 12.06 -3.39 -29.92
CA PRO A 838 13.20 -3.83 -29.10
C PRO A 838 12.90 -5.06 -28.23
N ARG A 839 13.98 -5.78 -27.88
CA ARG A 839 13.92 -7.06 -27.17
C ARG A 839 14.08 -6.87 -25.66
N VAL A 840 13.44 -7.73 -24.87
CA VAL A 840 13.86 -7.95 -23.47
C VAL A 840 15.16 -8.76 -23.45
N GLU A 841 16.19 -8.19 -22.84
CA GLU A 841 17.48 -8.85 -22.63
C GLU A 841 17.59 -9.45 -21.23
N GLN A 842 18.51 -10.40 -21.06
CA GLN A 842 18.87 -11.01 -19.77
C GLN A 842 17.67 -11.54 -18.96
N VAL A 843 16.77 -12.28 -19.63
CA VAL A 843 15.72 -13.04 -18.93
C VAL A 843 16.37 -14.24 -18.22
N ASN A 844 16.38 -14.18 -16.90
CA ASN A 844 16.89 -15.21 -16.01
C ASN A 844 15.72 -15.81 -15.19
N TYR A 845 15.98 -16.93 -14.52
CA TYR A 845 15.05 -17.50 -13.54
C TYR A 845 15.80 -17.95 -12.29
N SER A 846 15.06 -18.10 -11.20
CA SER A 846 15.52 -18.74 -9.96
C SER A 846 14.35 -19.47 -9.31
N THR A 847 14.65 -20.38 -8.37
CA THR A 847 13.63 -21.13 -7.63
C THR A 847 13.86 -20.99 -6.13
N SER A 848 12.79 -20.67 -5.40
CA SER A 848 12.79 -20.49 -3.94
C SER A 848 11.40 -20.79 -3.41
N ASP A 849 11.29 -21.52 -2.31
CA ASP A 849 10.02 -21.73 -1.58
C ASP A 849 8.89 -22.32 -2.45
N GLU A 850 9.24 -23.28 -3.32
CA GLU A 850 8.36 -23.90 -4.33
C GLU A 850 7.79 -22.92 -5.39
N LEU A 851 8.38 -21.73 -5.51
CA LEU A 851 8.05 -20.72 -6.52
C LEU A 851 9.11 -20.67 -7.63
N LEU A 852 8.65 -20.57 -8.89
CA LEU A 852 9.50 -20.21 -10.02
C LEU A 852 9.50 -18.70 -10.18
N TRP A 853 10.64 -18.07 -9.89
CA TRP A 853 10.86 -16.64 -10.08
C TRP A 853 11.47 -16.37 -11.46
N VAL A 854 10.96 -15.36 -12.15
CA VAL A 854 11.43 -14.89 -13.46
C VAL A 854 11.91 -13.46 -13.30
N THR A 855 13.13 -13.17 -13.72
CA THR A 855 13.76 -11.84 -13.63
C THR A 855 14.24 -11.39 -15.00
N TRP A 856 14.16 -10.09 -15.31
CA TRP A 856 14.61 -9.58 -16.61
C TRP A 856 15.10 -8.12 -16.51
N LEU A 857 15.93 -7.70 -17.47
CA LEU A 857 16.37 -6.31 -17.55
C LEU A 857 15.27 -5.44 -18.20
N PRO A 858 14.84 -4.33 -17.58
CA PRO A 858 13.87 -3.42 -18.18
C PRO A 858 14.35 -2.81 -19.50
N VAL A 859 13.48 -2.73 -20.49
CA VAL A 859 13.81 -2.25 -21.84
C VAL A 859 13.62 -0.75 -21.94
N ALA A 860 14.64 -0.04 -22.44
CA ALA A 860 14.55 1.40 -22.70
C ALA A 860 13.45 1.73 -23.74
N PRO A 861 12.73 2.85 -23.60
CA PRO A 861 11.67 3.22 -24.53
C PRO A 861 12.26 3.61 -25.92
N PRO A 862 11.77 3.06 -27.04
CA PRO A 862 12.18 3.49 -28.38
C PRO A 862 11.89 4.98 -28.62
N PRO A 863 12.74 5.69 -29.38
CA PRO A 863 12.79 7.16 -29.40
C PRO A 863 11.64 7.87 -30.15
N ARG A 864 10.54 7.18 -30.49
CA ARG A 864 9.42 7.76 -31.26
C ARG A 864 8.05 7.25 -30.80
N ARG A 865 7.17 8.19 -30.40
CA ARG A 865 5.70 8.05 -30.25
C ARG A 865 5.15 7.15 -29.13
N GLN A 866 5.94 6.70 -28.15
CA GLN A 866 5.43 5.91 -27.01
C GLN A 866 4.92 6.80 -25.84
N ARG A 867 3.86 6.38 -25.13
CA ARG A 867 3.36 7.04 -23.90
C ARG A 867 3.81 6.31 -22.63
N GLY A 868 5.02 6.64 -22.16
CA GLY A 868 5.65 6.06 -20.95
C GLY A 868 6.28 4.68 -21.17
N PRO A 869 7.01 4.13 -20.18
CA PRO A 869 7.74 2.85 -20.32
C PRO A 869 6.81 1.64 -20.60
N PRO A 870 7.32 0.56 -21.22
CA PRO A 870 6.51 -0.59 -21.63
C PRO A 870 5.96 -1.40 -20.43
N GLU A 871 4.75 -1.93 -20.59
CA GLU A 871 4.26 -3.03 -19.73
C GLU A 871 4.99 -4.34 -20.10
N TYR A 872 4.89 -5.37 -19.26
CA TYR A 872 5.39 -6.71 -19.59
C TYR A 872 4.27 -7.74 -19.55
N VAL A 873 4.31 -8.72 -20.46
CA VAL A 873 3.61 -9.99 -20.29
C VAL A 873 4.63 -11.12 -20.23
N ILE A 874 4.52 -11.93 -19.17
CA ILE A 874 5.27 -13.16 -19.03
C ILE A 874 4.33 -14.29 -19.44
N GLU A 875 4.74 -15.05 -20.44
CA GLU A 875 4.09 -16.25 -20.93
C GLU A 875 4.95 -17.47 -20.55
N LEU A 876 4.31 -18.50 -20.02
CA LEU A 876 4.95 -19.71 -19.51
C LEU A 876 4.26 -20.92 -20.14
N VAL A 877 4.97 -21.61 -21.05
CA VAL A 877 4.44 -22.74 -21.81
C VAL A 877 5.12 -24.04 -21.36
N SER A 878 4.34 -25.02 -20.93
CA SER A 878 4.87 -26.37 -20.67
C SER A 878 5.29 -27.05 -21.98
N VAL A 879 6.50 -27.61 -22.04
CA VAL A 879 7.05 -28.10 -23.32
C VAL A 879 6.35 -29.38 -23.81
N SER A 880 5.86 -30.23 -22.90
CA SER A 880 5.14 -31.46 -23.23
C SER A 880 3.65 -31.25 -23.48
N ASN A 881 2.92 -30.67 -22.52
CA ASN A 881 1.45 -30.55 -22.61
C ASN A 881 0.97 -29.32 -23.42
N LYS A 882 1.85 -28.35 -23.73
CA LYS A 882 1.50 -27.02 -24.28
C LYS A 882 0.50 -26.22 -23.44
N GLU A 883 0.33 -26.56 -22.16
CA GLU A 883 -0.41 -25.72 -21.20
C GLU A 883 0.28 -24.38 -20.99
N ILE A 884 -0.51 -23.31 -20.83
CA ILE A 884 -0.05 -21.92 -20.83
C ILE A 884 -0.52 -21.19 -19.58
N ALA A 885 0.43 -20.82 -18.72
CA ALA A 885 0.22 -19.82 -17.68
C ALA A 885 0.75 -18.46 -18.18
N TRP A 886 0.11 -17.36 -17.80
CA TRP A 886 0.55 -16.02 -18.22
C TRP A 886 0.16 -14.94 -17.22
N GLN A 887 0.90 -13.84 -17.21
CA GLN A 887 0.63 -12.68 -16.35
C GLN A 887 1.06 -11.37 -17.03
N ARG A 888 0.18 -10.35 -16.97
CA ARG A 888 0.46 -8.97 -17.41
C ARG A 888 0.80 -8.09 -16.22
N VAL A 889 1.84 -7.28 -16.35
CA VAL A 889 2.55 -6.64 -15.24
C VAL A 889 2.95 -5.21 -15.62
N PRO A 890 2.86 -4.22 -14.69
CA PRO A 890 3.27 -2.85 -14.96
C PRO A 890 4.79 -2.71 -15.18
N SER A 891 5.17 -1.60 -15.81
CA SER A 891 6.56 -1.25 -16.18
C SER A 891 7.54 -1.14 -15.01
N SER A 892 7.04 -0.98 -13.77
CA SER A 892 7.83 -0.82 -12.55
C SER A 892 8.36 -2.13 -11.97
N VAL A 893 7.97 -3.28 -12.54
CA VAL A 893 8.33 -4.61 -12.03
C VAL A 893 9.19 -5.34 -13.05
N SER A 894 10.32 -5.87 -12.59
CA SER A 894 11.30 -6.67 -13.34
C SER A 894 11.41 -8.11 -12.81
N THR A 895 10.51 -8.53 -11.93
CA THR A 895 10.57 -9.80 -11.20
C THR A 895 9.17 -10.30 -10.85
N VAL A 896 8.85 -11.56 -11.19
CA VAL A 896 7.53 -12.20 -10.98
C VAL A 896 7.73 -13.64 -10.51
N SER A 897 6.88 -14.12 -9.59
CA SER A 897 6.80 -15.54 -9.23
C SER A 897 5.54 -16.21 -9.80
N PHE A 898 5.69 -17.46 -10.23
CA PHE A 898 4.60 -18.36 -10.57
C PHE A 898 4.38 -19.39 -9.45
N LYS A 899 3.12 -19.81 -9.29
CA LYS A 899 2.64 -20.82 -8.35
C LYS A 899 1.98 -21.98 -9.11
N ASP A 900 1.73 -23.06 -8.40
CA ASP A 900 0.94 -24.21 -8.87
C ASP A 900 1.47 -24.86 -10.15
N LEU A 901 2.81 -24.83 -10.32
CA LEU A 901 3.54 -25.51 -11.39
C LEU A 901 3.91 -26.94 -10.98
N GLU A 902 4.01 -27.85 -11.95
CA GLU A 902 4.42 -29.22 -11.68
C GLU A 902 5.95 -29.34 -11.50
N PRO A 903 6.42 -30.12 -10.52
CA PRO A 903 7.84 -30.41 -10.37
C PRO A 903 8.34 -31.28 -11.54
N PHE A 904 9.63 -31.17 -11.87
CA PHE A 904 10.33 -31.92 -12.93
C PHE A 904 9.84 -31.71 -14.38
N LYS A 905 8.75 -30.96 -14.62
CA LYS A 905 8.36 -30.52 -15.98
C LYS A 905 9.21 -29.34 -16.46
N ARG A 906 9.52 -29.35 -17.77
CA ARG A 906 10.27 -28.29 -18.47
C ARG A 906 9.30 -27.22 -18.97
N TYR A 907 9.58 -25.97 -18.63
CA TYR A 907 8.81 -24.80 -19.07
C TYR A 907 9.67 -23.89 -19.95
N ASN A 908 9.07 -23.35 -21.00
CA ASN A 908 9.63 -22.27 -21.80
C ASN A 908 8.98 -20.95 -21.35
N ILE A 909 9.79 -20.04 -20.82
CA ILE A 909 9.37 -18.73 -20.33
C ILE A 909 9.68 -17.68 -21.40
N SER A 910 8.72 -16.83 -21.74
CA SER A 910 8.88 -15.72 -22.69
C SER A 910 8.36 -14.42 -22.08
N VAL A 911 9.23 -13.41 -21.97
CA VAL A 911 8.90 -12.07 -21.46
C VAL A 911 8.77 -11.12 -22.65
N TYR A 912 7.52 -10.72 -22.94
CA TYR A 912 7.17 -9.79 -24.01
C TYR A 912 7.08 -8.36 -23.46
N PRO A 913 7.82 -7.38 -24.01
CA PRO A 913 7.58 -5.97 -23.75
C PRO A 913 6.34 -5.51 -24.53
N ILE A 914 5.47 -4.73 -23.90
CA ILE A 914 4.25 -4.18 -24.52
C ILE A 914 4.36 -2.66 -24.58
N TYR A 915 4.52 -2.15 -25.79
CA TYR A 915 4.68 -0.74 -26.09
C TYR A 915 3.29 -0.08 -26.20
N ARG A 916 3.07 1.00 -25.43
CA ARG A 916 1.80 1.76 -25.44
C ARG A 916 1.86 2.90 -26.46
N PHE A 917 1.03 2.82 -27.49
CA PHE A 917 0.75 3.91 -28.42
C PHE A 917 -0.62 4.54 -28.10
N ILE A 918 -1.00 5.60 -28.82
CA ILE A 918 -2.18 6.43 -28.47
C ILE A 918 -3.49 5.61 -28.48
N ASN A 919 -3.68 4.74 -29.49
CA ASN A 919 -4.93 4.00 -29.69
C ASN A 919 -4.82 2.49 -29.41
N PHE A 920 -3.62 1.94 -29.24
CA PHE A 920 -3.39 0.50 -29.09
C PHE A 920 -2.09 0.19 -28.32
N SER A 921 -2.00 -1.01 -27.76
CA SER A 921 -0.75 -1.58 -27.26
C SER A 921 -0.20 -2.65 -28.22
N LEU A 922 1.11 -2.68 -28.44
CA LEU A 922 1.77 -3.54 -29.44
C LEU A 922 2.91 -4.35 -28.77
N PRO A 923 2.89 -5.70 -28.81
CA PRO A 923 3.98 -6.51 -28.29
C PRO A 923 5.27 -6.34 -29.12
N GLY A 924 6.42 -6.27 -28.44
CA GLY A 924 7.74 -6.36 -29.05
C GLY A 924 8.35 -7.76 -29.00
N THR A 925 9.66 -7.84 -29.25
CA THR A 925 10.34 -9.13 -29.35
C THR A 925 10.64 -9.72 -27.97
N PRO A 926 10.33 -11.00 -27.71
CA PRO A 926 10.50 -11.57 -26.38
C PRO A 926 11.97 -11.87 -26.05
N GLY A 927 12.33 -11.67 -24.80
CA GLY A 927 13.40 -12.45 -24.17
C GLY A 927 12.81 -13.79 -23.74
N SER A 928 13.55 -14.89 -23.90
CA SER A 928 13.05 -16.22 -23.53
C SER A 928 14.14 -17.07 -22.88
N VAL A 929 13.74 -17.85 -21.88
CA VAL A 929 14.61 -18.78 -21.12
C VAL A 929 13.84 -20.07 -20.84
N GLN A 930 14.55 -21.18 -20.65
CA GLN A 930 13.95 -22.46 -20.27
C GLN A 930 14.27 -22.76 -18.81
N ALA A 931 13.31 -23.33 -18.09
CA ALA A 931 13.43 -23.62 -16.66
C ALA A 931 12.75 -24.94 -16.27
N TYR A 932 13.15 -25.46 -15.12
CA TYR A 932 12.39 -26.44 -14.33
C TYR A 932 12.07 -25.82 -12.98
N LEU A 933 10.91 -26.13 -12.39
CA LEU A 933 10.60 -25.76 -11.00
C LEU A 933 11.54 -26.48 -10.02
N GLN A 934 11.78 -27.76 -10.28
CA GLN A 934 12.65 -28.63 -9.49
C GLN A 934 13.33 -29.62 -10.45
N GLU A 935 14.62 -29.88 -10.24
CA GLU A 935 15.37 -30.89 -11.00
C GLU A 935 15.65 -32.14 -10.14
N GLN A 936 15.73 -33.30 -10.80
CA GLN A 936 16.10 -34.60 -10.24
C GLN A 936 16.90 -35.38 -11.29
N ALA A 937 17.68 -36.39 -10.89
CA ALA A 937 18.34 -37.29 -11.85
C ALA A 937 17.33 -37.86 -12.89
N PRO A 938 17.74 -38.06 -14.17
CA PRO A 938 16.82 -38.48 -15.23
C PRO A 938 16.14 -39.83 -14.95
N LEU A 939 14.88 -40.01 -15.36
CA LEU A 939 14.09 -41.20 -15.01
C LEU A 939 14.63 -42.49 -15.65
N ARG A 940 15.21 -42.38 -16.85
CA ARG A 940 15.83 -43.49 -17.59
C ARG A 940 17.09 -43.03 -18.32
N GLY A 941 18.07 -43.93 -18.41
CA GLY A 941 19.25 -43.72 -19.25
C GLY A 941 19.00 -44.07 -20.72
N PRO A 942 19.80 -43.52 -21.65
CA PRO A 942 19.59 -43.69 -23.08
C PRO A 942 19.96 -45.11 -23.55
N VAL A 943 19.28 -45.59 -24.60
CA VAL A 943 19.52 -46.92 -25.19
C VAL A 943 20.63 -46.80 -26.25
N VAL A 944 21.68 -47.61 -26.12
CA VAL A 944 22.82 -47.59 -27.05
C VAL A 944 22.75 -48.72 -28.08
N ASN A 945 22.68 -48.35 -29.35
CA ASN A 945 22.74 -49.24 -30.49
C ASN A 945 24.14 -49.22 -31.12
N VAL A 946 24.69 -50.38 -31.48
CA VAL A 946 25.99 -50.48 -32.15
C VAL A 946 25.75 -50.65 -33.65
N THR A 947 26.14 -49.65 -34.46
CA THR A 947 25.76 -49.58 -35.88
C THR A 947 26.80 -50.21 -36.82
N ALA A 948 28.07 -50.24 -36.42
CA ALA A 948 29.15 -50.87 -37.17
C ALA A 948 30.29 -51.28 -36.23
N THR A 949 30.93 -52.42 -36.50
CA THR A 949 32.14 -52.88 -35.80
C THR A 949 33.24 -53.22 -36.81
N GLY A 950 34.46 -52.81 -36.49
CA GLY A 950 35.68 -53.23 -37.16
C GLY A 950 36.55 -54.04 -36.20
N ARG A 951 37.83 -54.18 -36.52
CA ARG A 951 38.82 -54.87 -35.67
C ARG A 951 39.15 -54.05 -34.42
N ASN A 952 39.48 -52.77 -34.58
CA ASN A 952 39.89 -51.88 -33.47
C ASN A 952 38.90 -50.73 -33.20
N ILE A 953 37.70 -50.77 -33.79
CA ILE A 953 36.71 -49.68 -33.78
C ILE A 953 35.27 -50.17 -33.62
N ALA A 954 34.41 -49.33 -33.04
CA ALA A 954 32.96 -49.52 -33.04
C ALA A 954 32.23 -48.18 -33.14
N GLN A 955 31.12 -48.13 -33.89
CA GLN A 955 30.22 -46.99 -33.95
C GLN A 955 29.01 -47.22 -33.05
N LEU A 956 28.73 -46.24 -32.19
CA LEU A 956 27.60 -46.19 -31.28
C LEU A 956 26.62 -45.12 -31.77
N LYS A 957 25.32 -45.40 -31.65
CA LYS A 957 24.24 -44.42 -31.79
C LYS A 957 23.27 -44.57 -30.62
N TRP A 958 22.76 -43.47 -30.09
CA TRP A 958 21.69 -43.47 -29.09
C TRP A 958 20.73 -42.32 -29.35
N ASP A 959 19.47 -42.47 -28.96
CA ASP A 959 18.43 -41.47 -29.20
C ASP A 959 18.33 -40.48 -28.02
N GLU A 960 17.73 -39.30 -28.26
CA GLU A 960 17.48 -38.33 -27.19
C GLU A 960 16.41 -38.84 -26.22
N ILE A 961 16.63 -38.59 -24.92
CA ILE A 961 15.68 -38.95 -23.86
C ILE A 961 14.44 -38.04 -23.96
N PRO A 962 13.21 -38.57 -23.95
CA PRO A 962 12.00 -37.75 -23.97
C PRO A 962 11.97 -36.70 -22.85
N ILE A 963 11.46 -35.50 -23.12
CA ILE A 963 11.66 -34.32 -22.27
C ILE A 963 11.15 -34.54 -20.83
N ASP A 964 10.02 -35.20 -20.64
CA ASP A 964 9.46 -35.51 -19.30
C ASP A 964 10.29 -36.53 -18.50
N ASP A 965 11.13 -37.33 -19.17
CA ASP A 965 12.08 -38.24 -18.52
C ASP A 965 13.41 -37.57 -18.16
N GLN A 966 13.75 -36.42 -18.77
CA GLN A 966 15.02 -35.71 -18.54
C GLN A 966 15.12 -35.17 -17.09
N ARG A 967 13.97 -34.73 -16.53
CA ARG A 967 13.80 -34.19 -15.16
C ARG A 967 14.79 -33.09 -14.75
N GLY A 968 15.42 -32.44 -15.73
CA GLY A 968 16.49 -31.47 -15.53
C GLY A 968 17.25 -31.20 -16.82
N PHE A 969 18.26 -30.34 -16.76
CA PHE A 969 19.08 -30.03 -17.94
C PHE A 969 20.22 -31.04 -18.11
N ILE A 970 20.19 -31.80 -19.21
CA ILE A 970 21.23 -32.78 -19.56
C ILE A 970 22.59 -32.08 -19.68
N THR A 971 23.55 -32.45 -18.81
CA THR A 971 24.88 -31.82 -18.76
C THR A 971 25.92 -32.62 -19.55
N ASN A 972 25.87 -33.95 -19.51
CA ASN A 972 26.73 -34.83 -20.30
C ASN A 972 26.16 -36.25 -20.49
N TYR A 973 26.73 -36.96 -21.45
CA TYR A 973 26.62 -38.41 -21.61
C TYR A 973 27.98 -39.04 -21.34
N THR A 974 28.05 -40.01 -20.44
CA THR A 974 29.23 -40.81 -20.17
C THR A 974 29.07 -42.19 -20.82
N ILE A 975 29.86 -42.47 -21.86
CA ILE A 975 29.92 -43.78 -22.51
C ILE A 975 30.79 -44.68 -21.63
N ILE A 976 30.25 -45.83 -21.23
CA ILE A 976 30.88 -46.78 -20.31
C ILE A 976 30.98 -48.13 -21.01
N TYR A 977 32.20 -48.60 -21.28
CA TYR A 977 32.44 -49.87 -21.96
C TYR A 977 33.45 -50.73 -21.20
N LYS A 978 33.29 -52.05 -21.27
CA LYS A 978 34.16 -53.00 -20.57
C LYS A 978 34.53 -54.24 -21.39
N THR A 979 35.76 -54.69 -21.21
CA THR A 979 36.30 -55.98 -21.68
C THR A 979 36.75 -56.79 -20.47
N GLY A 980 36.07 -57.91 -20.20
CA GLY A 980 36.29 -58.70 -18.99
C GLY A 980 36.14 -57.85 -17.72
N ASN A 981 37.23 -57.71 -16.96
CA ASN A 981 37.28 -56.95 -15.70
C ASN A 981 37.76 -55.49 -15.85
N LYS A 982 38.04 -55.01 -17.07
CA LYS A 982 38.46 -53.61 -17.31
C LYS A 982 37.26 -52.78 -17.76
N GLU A 983 36.83 -51.80 -16.97
CA GLU A 983 35.81 -50.80 -17.31
C GLU A 983 36.50 -49.47 -17.69
N GLN A 984 36.02 -48.81 -18.75
CA GLN A 984 36.54 -47.53 -19.25
C GLN A 984 35.38 -46.55 -19.50
N HIS A 985 35.66 -45.26 -19.34
CA HIS A 985 34.66 -44.18 -19.37
C HIS A 985 35.11 -43.06 -20.32
N ILE A 986 34.19 -42.55 -21.15
CA ILE A 986 34.40 -41.38 -22.01
C ILE A 986 33.24 -40.40 -21.76
N VAL A 987 33.54 -39.14 -21.43
CA VAL A 987 32.54 -38.10 -21.22
C VAL A 987 32.34 -37.31 -22.52
N VAL A 988 31.09 -37.12 -22.92
CA VAL A 988 30.66 -36.43 -24.15
C VAL A 988 29.65 -35.34 -23.77
N PHE A 989 29.90 -34.10 -24.18
CA PHE A 989 29.03 -32.95 -23.87
C PHE A 989 28.05 -32.68 -25.01
N PRO A 990 26.75 -32.47 -24.75
CA PRO A 990 25.70 -32.38 -25.77
C PRO A 990 25.94 -31.23 -26.76
N THR A 991 26.06 -31.60 -28.02
CA THR A 991 26.12 -30.71 -29.20
C THR A 991 25.36 -31.36 -30.36
N ALA A 992 25.10 -30.63 -31.45
CA ALA A 992 24.18 -31.03 -32.51
C ALA A 992 24.37 -32.46 -33.08
N ASN A 993 25.59 -32.99 -33.08
CA ASN A 993 25.90 -34.34 -33.60
C ASN A 993 26.21 -35.38 -32.51
N THR A 994 25.91 -35.13 -31.23
CA THR A 994 26.34 -36.02 -30.13
C THR A 994 25.71 -37.40 -30.10
N TYR A 995 24.58 -37.61 -30.77
CA TYR A 995 23.85 -38.88 -30.80
C TYR A 995 24.59 -40.03 -31.53
N THR A 996 25.78 -39.78 -32.07
CA THR A 996 26.68 -40.79 -32.63
C THR A 996 28.10 -40.62 -32.11
N TRP A 997 28.76 -41.73 -31.76
CA TRP A 997 30.17 -41.73 -31.33
C TRP A 997 30.95 -42.89 -31.94
N LYS A 998 32.25 -42.69 -32.19
CA LYS A 998 33.16 -43.74 -32.68
C LYS A 998 34.17 -44.10 -31.59
N LEU A 999 34.02 -45.29 -31.01
CA LEU A 999 35.07 -45.91 -30.21
C LEU A 999 36.24 -46.32 -31.11
N THR A 1000 37.46 -46.11 -30.62
CA THR A 1000 38.73 -46.43 -31.29
C THR A 1000 39.72 -46.99 -30.27
N GLY A 1001 40.70 -47.78 -30.73
CA GLY A 1001 41.69 -48.41 -29.84
C GLY A 1001 41.14 -49.62 -29.08
N LEU A 1002 40.13 -50.28 -29.62
CA LEU A 1002 39.59 -51.53 -29.07
C LEU A 1002 40.50 -52.73 -29.42
N ASP A 1003 40.49 -53.76 -28.58
CA ASP A 1003 41.13 -55.05 -28.84
C ASP A 1003 40.33 -55.82 -29.90
N GLY A 1004 41.02 -56.43 -30.87
CA GLY A 1004 40.39 -57.27 -31.89
C GLY A 1004 39.86 -58.60 -31.35
N ASN A 1005 38.86 -59.18 -32.04
CA ASN A 1005 38.22 -60.46 -31.67
C ASN A 1005 37.78 -60.53 -30.18
N SER A 1006 37.29 -59.43 -29.63
CA SER A 1006 37.01 -59.27 -28.20
C SER A 1006 35.55 -58.88 -27.93
N HIS A 1007 35.00 -59.39 -26.84
CA HIS A 1007 33.64 -59.10 -26.40
C HIS A 1007 33.60 -57.85 -25.52
N TYR A 1008 32.85 -56.85 -25.97
CA TYR A 1008 32.63 -55.59 -25.26
C TYR A 1008 31.18 -55.47 -24.81
N VAL A 1009 30.99 -55.04 -23.56
CA VAL A 1009 29.69 -54.60 -23.04
C VAL A 1009 29.73 -53.08 -22.92
N VAL A 1010 28.80 -52.38 -23.57
CA VAL A 1010 28.69 -50.91 -23.54
C VAL A 1010 27.35 -50.46 -22.96
N SER A 1011 27.37 -49.43 -22.15
CA SER A 1011 26.19 -48.74 -21.62
C SER A 1011 26.47 -47.24 -21.64
N ILE A 1012 25.44 -46.40 -21.77
CA ILE A 1012 25.59 -44.94 -21.71
C ILE A 1012 24.87 -44.43 -20.48
N MET A 1013 25.59 -43.67 -19.66
CA MET A 1013 25.06 -43.00 -18.48
C MET A 1013 24.81 -41.53 -18.82
N VAL A 1014 23.61 -41.05 -18.55
CA VAL A 1014 23.25 -39.63 -18.71
C VAL A 1014 23.38 -38.91 -17.37
N SER A 1015 23.75 -37.63 -17.38
CA SER A 1015 23.83 -36.79 -16.19
C SER A 1015 23.07 -35.47 -16.37
N ASN A 1016 22.56 -34.93 -15.26
CA ASN A 1016 22.19 -33.52 -15.12
C ASN A 1016 22.84 -32.95 -13.83
N GLN A 1017 22.45 -31.74 -13.40
CA GLN A 1017 23.03 -31.13 -12.19
C GLN A 1017 22.70 -31.86 -10.87
N LYS A 1018 21.74 -32.79 -10.87
CA LYS A 1018 21.22 -33.45 -9.66
C LYS A 1018 21.54 -34.94 -9.57
N GLY A 1019 22.03 -35.55 -10.65
CA GLY A 1019 22.55 -36.91 -10.63
C GLY A 1019 22.66 -37.54 -12.01
N SER A 1020 22.99 -38.84 -12.03
CA SER A 1020 23.25 -39.61 -13.26
C SER A 1020 22.55 -40.96 -13.23
N VAL A 1021 22.08 -41.43 -14.39
CA VAL A 1021 21.43 -42.75 -14.54
C VAL A 1021 22.02 -43.51 -15.72
N ARG A 1022 22.43 -44.77 -15.46
CA ARG A 1022 23.02 -45.68 -16.45
C ARG A 1022 21.90 -46.35 -17.27
N GLY A 1023 21.96 -46.20 -18.59
CA GLY A 1023 21.05 -46.88 -19.53
C GLY A 1023 21.33 -48.39 -19.64
N PRO A 1024 20.48 -49.13 -20.37
CA PRO A 1024 20.66 -50.56 -20.58
C PRO A 1024 21.99 -50.85 -21.30
N SER A 1025 22.61 -51.98 -20.97
CA SER A 1025 23.87 -52.41 -21.56
C SER A 1025 23.65 -53.26 -22.83
N SER A 1026 24.29 -52.85 -23.91
CA SER A 1026 24.35 -53.59 -25.18
C SER A 1026 25.68 -54.30 -25.33
N ASN A 1027 25.66 -55.51 -25.90
CA ASN A 1027 26.84 -56.34 -26.10
C ASN A 1027 27.25 -56.30 -27.58
N PHE A 1028 28.56 -56.23 -27.86
CA PHE A 1028 29.10 -56.36 -29.21
C PHE A 1028 30.45 -57.09 -29.24
N TYR A 1029 30.85 -57.51 -30.43
CA TYR A 1029 32.14 -58.15 -30.69
C TYR A 1029 32.91 -57.32 -31.73
N THR A 1030 34.19 -57.10 -31.49
CA THR A 1030 35.10 -56.59 -32.52
C THR A 1030 35.45 -57.69 -33.52
N LYS A 1031 35.67 -57.33 -34.79
CA LYS A 1031 36.10 -58.28 -35.82
C LYS A 1031 37.52 -58.80 -35.53
N LYS A 1032 37.87 -59.96 -36.08
CA LYS A 1032 39.24 -60.49 -36.02
C LYS A 1032 40.16 -59.85 -37.07
N TYR A 1033 39.58 -59.46 -38.19
CA TYR A 1033 40.21 -58.83 -39.35
C TYR A 1033 39.32 -57.66 -39.79
N ASP A 1034 39.91 -56.60 -40.34
CA ASP A 1034 39.10 -55.54 -40.97
C ASP A 1034 38.67 -55.96 -42.40
N ASP A 1035 37.63 -55.31 -42.92
CA ASP A 1035 37.09 -55.62 -44.25
C ASP A 1035 38.14 -55.34 -45.33
N GLY A 1036 38.44 -56.33 -46.17
CA GLY A 1036 39.57 -56.31 -47.12
C GLY A 1036 40.85 -57.01 -46.64
N GLU A 1037 41.08 -57.17 -45.32
CA GLU A 1037 42.27 -57.85 -44.81
C GLU A 1037 42.22 -59.37 -45.09
N ILE A 1038 41.02 -59.96 -45.03
CA ILE A 1038 40.78 -61.36 -45.44
C ILE A 1038 41.06 -61.54 -46.93
N ASP A 1039 40.64 -60.59 -47.78
CA ASP A 1039 40.83 -60.68 -49.23
C ASP A 1039 42.31 -60.63 -49.60
N VAL A 1040 43.11 -59.80 -48.93
CA VAL A 1040 44.58 -59.80 -49.09
C VAL A 1040 45.19 -61.14 -48.68
N ILE A 1041 44.78 -61.73 -47.54
CA ILE A 1041 45.27 -63.05 -47.11
C ILE A 1041 44.88 -64.14 -48.12
N VAL A 1042 43.64 -64.15 -48.59
CA VAL A 1042 43.13 -65.12 -49.58
C VAL A 1042 43.86 -64.95 -50.92
N VAL A 1043 44.06 -63.72 -51.41
CA VAL A 1043 44.82 -63.46 -52.64
C VAL A 1043 46.26 -63.94 -52.52
N VAL A 1044 46.95 -63.68 -51.41
CA VAL A 1044 48.32 -64.16 -51.17
C VAL A 1044 48.39 -65.69 -51.11
N VAL A 1045 47.44 -66.35 -50.43
CA VAL A 1045 47.38 -67.83 -50.37
C VAL A 1045 47.06 -68.44 -51.73
N CYS A 1046 46.08 -67.90 -52.46
CA CYS A 1046 45.70 -68.37 -53.80
C CYS A 1046 46.83 -68.18 -54.82
N LEU A 1047 47.54 -67.04 -54.80
CA LEU A 1047 48.73 -66.83 -55.63
C LEU A 1047 49.86 -67.81 -55.25
N SER A 1048 50.11 -68.01 -53.96
CA SER A 1048 51.12 -68.97 -53.49
C SER A 1048 50.80 -70.40 -53.91
N PHE A 1049 49.52 -70.81 -53.85
CA PHE A 1049 49.07 -72.12 -54.32
C PHE A 1049 49.14 -72.24 -55.85
N LEU A 1050 48.81 -71.20 -56.60
CA LEU A 1050 48.97 -71.15 -58.06
C LEU A 1050 50.46 -71.33 -58.44
N PHE A 1051 51.38 -70.62 -57.79
CA PHE A 1051 52.82 -70.79 -58.00
C PHE A 1051 53.30 -72.20 -57.62
N LEU A 1052 52.78 -72.79 -56.54
CA LEU A 1052 53.09 -74.17 -56.16
C LEU A 1052 52.64 -75.18 -57.23
N VAL A 1053 51.41 -75.04 -57.75
CA VAL A 1053 50.87 -75.92 -58.81
C VAL A 1053 51.65 -75.75 -60.11
N LEU A 1054 51.99 -74.52 -60.50
CA LEU A 1054 52.83 -74.23 -61.67
C LEU A 1054 54.25 -74.81 -61.52
N PHE A 1055 54.83 -74.75 -60.32
CA PHE A 1055 56.14 -75.34 -60.02
C PHE A 1055 56.12 -76.88 -60.06
N ILE A 1056 55.06 -77.51 -59.53
CA ILE A 1056 54.84 -78.95 -59.62
C ILE A 1056 54.64 -79.38 -61.07
N MET A 1057 53.84 -78.66 -61.86
CA MET A 1057 53.67 -78.90 -63.29
C MET A 1057 54.98 -78.74 -64.06
N PHE A 1058 55.78 -77.71 -63.76
CA PHE A 1058 57.12 -77.53 -64.34
C PHE A 1058 58.05 -78.70 -64.03
N ILE A 1059 58.04 -79.23 -62.79
CA ILE A 1059 58.80 -80.43 -62.42
C ILE A 1059 58.31 -81.66 -63.19
N ILE A 1060 56.99 -81.86 -63.32
CA ILE A 1060 56.41 -82.99 -64.07
C ILE A 1060 56.80 -82.92 -65.55
N ILE A 1061 56.71 -81.74 -66.17
CA ILE A 1061 57.14 -81.52 -67.56
C ILE A 1061 58.64 -81.77 -67.71
N ARG A 1062 59.48 -81.23 -66.81
CA ARG A 1062 60.95 -81.34 -66.89
C ARG A 1062 61.49 -82.72 -66.50
N LYS A 1063 60.68 -83.59 -65.88
CA LYS A 1063 61.01 -85.00 -65.57
C LYS A 1063 60.05 -86.02 -66.22
N ASN A 1064 59.32 -85.63 -67.27
CA ASN A 1064 58.35 -86.47 -67.96
C ASN A 1064 58.93 -87.86 -68.36
N GLU A 1065 60.13 -87.88 -68.95
CA GLU A 1065 60.84 -89.12 -69.34
C GLU A 1065 61.32 -89.99 -68.16
N LEU A 1066 61.49 -89.43 -66.96
CA LEU A 1066 61.77 -90.20 -65.74
C LEU A 1066 60.50 -90.76 -65.09
N ILE A 1067 59.38 -90.05 -65.22
CA ILE A 1067 58.08 -90.49 -64.68
C ILE A 1067 57.51 -91.64 -65.54
N LYS A 1068 57.50 -91.48 -66.88
CA LYS A 1068 57.11 -92.53 -67.84
C LYS A 1068 57.83 -93.85 -67.57
N ARG A 1069 59.14 -93.81 -67.34
CA ARG A 1069 60.00 -94.99 -67.10
C ARG A 1069 59.76 -95.73 -65.79
N ARG A 1070 58.92 -95.23 -64.87
CA ARG A 1070 58.77 -95.82 -63.53
C ARG A 1070 57.34 -96.02 -63.02
N PHE A 1071 56.33 -95.54 -63.74
CA PHE A 1071 54.91 -95.71 -63.38
C PHE A 1071 54.00 -96.25 -64.49
N TRP A 1072 54.48 -96.43 -65.72
CA TRP A 1072 53.72 -97.10 -66.79
C TRP A 1072 54.35 -98.47 -67.15
N PRO A 1073 53.57 -99.57 -67.15
CA PRO A 1073 54.01 -100.84 -67.73
C PRO A 1073 54.05 -100.75 -69.27
N GLN A 1074 54.84 -101.62 -69.91
CA GLN A 1074 54.87 -101.71 -71.37
C GLN A 1074 53.54 -102.26 -71.90
N VAL A 1075 52.86 -101.48 -72.74
CA VAL A 1075 51.68 -101.93 -73.50
C VAL A 1075 52.16 -102.47 -74.85
N PRO A 1076 51.86 -103.73 -75.21
CA PRO A 1076 52.26 -104.30 -76.50
C PRO A 1076 51.57 -103.67 -77.71
N ASP A 1077 52.18 -103.88 -78.88
CA ASP A 1077 51.74 -103.35 -80.18
C ASP A 1077 50.41 -103.99 -80.65
N PRO A 1078 49.37 -103.22 -81.03
CA PRO A 1078 48.05 -103.74 -81.42
C PRO A 1078 48.01 -104.47 -82.77
N SER A 1079 49.16 -104.77 -83.37
CA SER A 1079 49.30 -105.55 -84.61
C SER A 1079 49.00 -107.05 -84.44
N HIS A 1080 48.94 -107.55 -83.20
CA HIS A 1080 48.77 -108.98 -82.89
C HIS A 1080 47.63 -109.29 -81.89
N SER A 1081 46.38 -109.37 -82.36
CA SER A 1081 45.39 -110.40 -81.93
C SER A 1081 44.08 -110.32 -82.73
N THR A 1082 43.38 -111.45 -82.86
CA THR A 1082 42.26 -111.62 -83.82
C THR A 1082 40.89 -111.79 -83.17
N ILE A 1083 39.92 -111.01 -83.67
CA ILE A 1083 38.55 -111.38 -84.07
C ILE A 1083 37.55 -111.97 -83.03
N ALA A 1084 36.32 -111.42 -83.05
CA ALA A 1084 35.02 -111.99 -82.60
C ALA A 1084 34.90 -112.47 -81.13
N ASN A 1085 33.94 -111.94 -80.36
CA ASN A 1085 32.52 -112.18 -80.61
C ASN A 1085 31.55 -111.07 -80.13
N TRP A 1086 30.50 -110.86 -80.92
CA TRP A 1086 29.05 -110.84 -80.58
C TRP A 1086 28.63 -110.73 -79.10
N SER A 1087 27.58 -109.99 -78.71
CA SER A 1087 26.64 -109.12 -79.47
C SER A 1087 25.88 -108.18 -78.47
N PRO A 1088 24.75 -107.49 -78.79
CA PRO A 1088 24.26 -106.36 -77.98
C PRO A 1088 23.40 -106.76 -76.77
N ASP A 1089 23.11 -105.80 -75.88
CA ASP A 1089 21.73 -105.31 -75.69
C ASP A 1089 21.63 -104.00 -74.90
N CYS A 1090 20.52 -103.28 -75.10
CA CYS A 1090 20.07 -102.09 -74.36
C CYS A 1090 19.18 -102.52 -73.15
N PRO A 1091 18.47 -101.65 -72.37
CA PRO A 1091 18.39 -100.18 -72.39
C PRO A 1091 18.48 -99.48 -70.99
N ASN A 1092 18.40 -98.14 -71.03
CA ASN A 1092 17.80 -97.20 -70.06
C ASN A 1092 17.76 -97.52 -68.54
N LYS A 1093 18.29 -96.59 -67.76
CA LYS A 1093 17.44 -95.81 -66.84
C LYS A 1093 17.96 -94.38 -66.64
#